data_AF-A0A453Q8H1-F1
#
_entry.id   AF-A0A453Q8H1-F1
#
_cell.length_a   1.000
_cell.length_b   1.000
_cell.length_c   1.000
_cell.angle_alpha   90.00
_cell.angle_beta   90.00
_cell.angle_gamma   90.00
#
_symmetry.space_group_name_H-M   'P 1'
#
loop_
_entity.id
_entity.type
_entity.pdbx_description
1 polymer ?
#
loop_
_entity_poly.entity_id
_entity_poly.type
_entity_poly.pdbx_seq_one_letter_code
_entity_poly.pdbx_strand_id
1 'polypeptide(L)'
;MFWVVLLATKLVVSFYVEIRPLVQPTKDIMKVPITTFQWHEFFPHAKNNIGVVIALWAPIILVYFMDTQIWYAIFSTLVGGIYGACRRLGEIRTLGMLRSRFESLPKAFNDHLIPNDSKRRGFRSAFSSKPYKKPEDGKEEDKIAARFAQIWNLIITSFRQEDLIDNREKDLLLVPYCKDREMDMIQWPPFLLASKIPIALDMAADSGGKDRDLKKRMNSDPYFTYAIKECYASFKNVIYAVVVGPRERDVIQKIFKVVDDLVAADTLIKDLHMSNLPTLSKKFIELLVILQKNNKDDLGQVIILFQDMLEVVTRDIMEDQLTELLEPVHGGNNRKHEGITPLDQQEQEQLFTKAVEFEFPVKASDAWKEKIKRLHLLLTVKESAMDVPTNLDARRRISFFANSLFMDMPKAPKVRNMLPFSVLTPYYKEDVLFSSQALEEENEDGVSILFYLQKIYPDEWKNFLERVDCKNEEELRETEQTEDELRLWASYRGQTLTRTVRGMMYYRQALVLQSCLDMAPENDLMEGFRAADILSEESHLLTQSKAVADMKFTYVVSCQSYGIQKRSGDARAQDILRLMTTYPSLRVAYIDEVEETSKEGEASKDRSKKIEKVYYSALVKAAVTKPDDPGQKLDQDIYRIKLPGNAMLGEGKPENQNHAIIFTRGEGLQTIDMNQEHYMEETLKMRNLLQEFTKKHDGVRYPTILGVREHIFTGSVSSLAWFMSNQETSFVTIGQRVLANPLRVRFHYGHPDIFDRLFHLTRGGVSKASKIINLSEDIFAGFNSTLREGNVTHHEYMQVGKGRDVGLNQISLFEAKIAYGNGEQTLSRDIYRLGHRFDFFRMLSCYYTTIGFYFSTMITVWTVYVFLYGRLYLVLSGLDEGLATGRRFIHNDPLQVALASQSFVQLGFLMALPMMMEIGLERGFRTALSDFVLMQLQLASVFFTFSLGTKTHYYGKTLLHGGAEYRATGRGFVVFHAKFAENYRLYSRSHFVKGIELMILLIVFEIFGQSYRGAIAYIFITFSMWFMVVTWLFAPFLFNPSGFEWQKIVDDWTDWNKWISNRGGIGVSPDKSWESWWEKEHEPLKYSGKRGTVLEIVLAVRFFIYQYGLVYHLNITKHTKSVLVYCLSWVVIFFILLVMKAVSVGRRKFSAEFQLVFRLLK
;
A
#
# COMPACT_ATOMS: atom_id res chain seq x y z
N MET A 1 11.34 -5.06 30.88
CA MET A 1 11.90 -3.71 30.68
C MET A 1 10.91 -2.74 30.04
N PHE A 2 10.41 -2.97 28.82
CA PHE A 2 9.44 -2.08 28.13
C PHE A 2 8.32 -1.58 29.07
N TRP A 3 7.51 -2.49 29.60
CA TRP A 3 6.39 -2.16 30.49
C TRP A 3 6.80 -1.56 31.82
N VAL A 4 7.96 -1.95 32.37
CA VAL A 4 8.43 -1.45 33.67
C VAL A 4 8.77 0.04 33.56
N VAL A 5 9.50 0.43 32.51
CA VAL A 5 9.85 1.84 32.29
C VAL A 5 8.59 2.64 31.95
N LEU A 6 7.73 2.12 31.07
CA LEU A 6 6.47 2.76 30.71
C LEU A 6 5.60 3.03 31.95
N LEU A 7 5.34 2.02 32.78
CA LEU A 7 4.52 2.15 33.98
C LEU A 7 5.15 3.08 35.01
N ALA A 8 6.49 3.04 35.18
CA ALA A 8 7.18 3.97 36.08
C ALA A 8 7.01 5.42 35.61
N THR A 9 7.25 5.70 34.33
CA THR A 9 7.06 7.05 33.75
C THR A 9 5.61 7.49 33.85
N LYS A 10 4.66 6.62 33.49
CA LYS A 10 3.22 6.85 33.63
C LYS A 10 2.88 7.26 35.06
N LEU A 11 3.18 6.40 36.04
CA LEU A 11 2.80 6.65 37.45
C LEU A 11 3.40 7.95 38.00
N VAL A 12 4.65 8.26 37.64
CA VAL A 12 5.29 9.53 38.02
C VAL A 12 4.54 10.72 37.41
N VAL A 13 4.27 10.69 36.11
CA VAL A 13 3.59 11.81 35.44
C VAL A 13 2.13 11.94 35.90
N SER A 14 1.36 10.86 35.97
CA SER A 14 -0.03 10.91 36.46
C SER A 14 -0.09 11.43 37.91
N PHE A 15 0.88 11.08 38.76
CA PHE A 15 0.93 11.63 40.12
C PHE A 15 1.17 13.15 40.13
N TYR A 16 2.17 13.65 39.37
CA TYR A 16 2.53 15.07 39.40
C TYR A 16 1.60 15.97 38.60
N VAL A 17 1.06 15.48 37.48
CA VAL A 17 0.26 16.26 36.52
C VAL A 17 -1.24 16.09 36.76
N GLU A 18 -1.72 14.89 37.08
CA GLU A 18 -3.16 14.62 37.23
C GLU A 18 -3.59 14.69 38.69
N ILE A 19 -2.95 13.90 39.57
CA ILE A 19 -3.44 13.70 40.94
C ILE A 19 -3.07 14.87 41.86
N ARG A 20 -1.79 15.21 41.97
CA ARG A 20 -1.27 16.22 42.92
C ARG A 20 -1.96 17.58 42.78
N PRO A 21 -2.20 18.13 41.57
CA PRO A 21 -2.86 19.42 41.41
C PRO A 21 -4.31 19.45 41.92
N LEU A 22 -5.00 18.30 41.98
CA LEU A 22 -6.41 18.20 42.38
C LEU A 22 -6.60 17.96 43.87
N VAL A 23 -5.59 17.45 44.56
CA VAL A 23 -5.69 17.13 45.99
C VAL A 23 -6.06 18.36 46.82
N GLN A 24 -5.40 19.49 46.58
CA GLN A 24 -5.64 20.72 47.35
C GLN A 24 -7.03 21.33 47.06
N PRO A 25 -7.44 21.55 45.78
CA PRO A 25 -8.80 21.95 45.45
C PRO A 25 -9.89 21.04 46.03
N THR A 26 -9.67 19.73 46.03
CA THR A 26 -10.63 18.76 46.59
C THR A 26 -10.79 18.93 48.10
N LYS A 27 -9.69 19.11 48.84
CA LYS A 27 -9.74 19.40 50.28
C LYS A 27 -10.45 20.71 50.57
N ASP A 28 -10.25 21.72 49.73
CA ASP A 28 -10.87 23.02 49.90
C ASP A 28 -12.37 22.96 49.60
N ILE A 29 -12.79 22.27 48.54
CA ILE A 29 -14.20 22.01 48.22
C ILE A 29 -14.89 21.26 49.37
N MET A 30 -14.26 20.22 49.92
CA MET A 30 -14.84 19.44 51.03
C MET A 30 -14.98 20.23 52.34
N LYS A 31 -14.22 21.32 52.52
CA LYS A 31 -14.26 22.17 53.73
C LYS A 31 -15.29 23.30 53.67
N VAL A 32 -15.82 23.62 52.48
CA VAL A 32 -16.80 24.72 52.31
C VAL A 32 -18.22 24.20 52.56
N PRO A 33 -18.93 24.68 53.59
CA PRO A 33 -20.34 24.37 53.74
C PRO A 33 -21.15 25.16 52.70
N ILE A 34 -21.67 24.48 51.68
CA ILE A 34 -22.57 25.10 50.70
C ILE A 34 -23.98 25.12 51.30
N THR A 35 -24.49 26.30 51.63
CA THR A 35 -25.78 26.48 52.31
C THR A 35 -26.97 26.61 51.36
N THR A 36 -26.74 26.81 50.06
CA THR A 36 -27.79 27.04 49.04
C THR A 36 -27.69 26.03 47.91
N PHE A 37 -28.30 24.86 48.09
CA PHE A 37 -28.48 23.87 47.01
C PHE A 37 -29.78 24.21 46.25
N GLN A 38 -29.71 24.58 44.97
CA GLN A 38 -30.92 24.98 44.25
C GLN A 38 -31.85 23.77 44.01
N TRP A 39 -31.31 22.57 43.78
CA TRP A 39 -32.08 21.32 43.69
C TRP A 39 -32.45 20.72 45.07
N HIS A 40 -33.05 21.54 45.92
CA HIS A 40 -33.41 21.21 47.30
C HIS A 40 -34.41 20.04 47.43
N GLU A 41 -35.19 19.71 46.40
CA GLU A 41 -36.12 18.56 46.44
C GLU A 41 -35.43 17.20 46.27
N PHE A 42 -34.31 17.14 45.54
CA PHE A 42 -33.53 15.91 45.36
C PHE A 42 -32.44 15.74 46.42
N PHE A 43 -31.88 16.86 46.92
CA PHE A 43 -30.82 16.86 47.92
C PHE A 43 -31.08 17.89 49.02
N PRO A 44 -32.12 17.68 49.86
CA PRO A 44 -32.59 18.70 50.80
C PRO A 44 -31.54 19.09 51.85
N HIS A 45 -30.65 18.17 52.25
CA HIS A 45 -29.68 18.36 53.35
C HIS A 45 -28.29 17.80 53.01
N ALA A 46 -27.76 18.08 51.80
CA ALA A 46 -26.42 17.65 51.43
C ALA A 46 -25.35 18.38 52.27
N LYS A 47 -24.88 17.75 53.35
CA LYS A 47 -23.83 18.30 54.23
C LYS A 47 -22.43 18.27 53.60
N ASN A 48 -22.20 17.41 52.60
CA ASN A 48 -20.90 17.21 51.97
C ASN A 48 -20.97 17.45 50.46
N ASN A 49 -19.97 18.13 49.90
CA ASN A 49 -19.88 18.46 48.47
C ASN A 49 -19.45 17.25 47.59
N ILE A 50 -19.90 16.03 47.94
CA ILE A 50 -19.49 14.78 47.29
C ILE A 50 -19.87 14.78 45.80
N GLY A 51 -21.04 15.32 45.44
CA GLY A 51 -21.47 15.44 44.04
C GLY A 51 -20.54 16.31 43.19
N VAL A 52 -20.02 17.41 43.77
CA VAL A 52 -19.01 18.28 43.12
C VAL A 52 -17.70 17.53 42.92
N VAL A 53 -17.25 16.81 43.96
CA VAL A 53 -16.03 16.01 43.91
C VAL A 53 -16.15 14.91 42.84
N ILE A 54 -17.29 14.22 42.75
CA ILE A 54 -17.53 13.22 41.70
C ILE A 54 -17.51 13.85 40.31
N ALA A 55 -18.21 14.97 40.10
CA ALA A 55 -18.23 15.65 38.81
C ALA A 55 -16.84 16.13 38.35
N LEU A 56 -15.97 16.48 39.31
CA LEU A 56 -14.60 16.93 39.05
C LEU A 56 -13.63 15.76 38.85
N TRP A 57 -13.70 14.70 39.66
CA TRP A 57 -12.79 13.55 39.58
C TRP A 57 -13.17 12.53 38.51
N ALA A 58 -14.45 12.36 38.17
CA ALA A 58 -14.88 11.32 37.24
C ALA A 58 -14.21 11.43 35.86
N PRO A 59 -14.12 12.60 35.20
CA PRO A 59 -13.38 12.74 33.95
C PRO A 59 -11.89 12.41 34.12
N ILE A 60 -11.28 12.80 35.24
CA ILE A 60 -9.85 12.60 35.50
C ILE A 60 -9.52 11.13 35.73
N ILE A 61 -10.40 10.40 36.45
CA ILE A 61 -10.27 8.95 36.63
C ILE A 61 -10.36 8.23 35.27
N LEU A 62 -11.27 8.66 34.39
CA LEU A 62 -11.38 8.09 33.05
C LEU A 62 -10.13 8.38 32.21
N VAL A 63 -9.57 9.59 32.29
CA VAL A 63 -8.30 9.94 31.66
C VAL A 63 -7.16 9.08 32.22
N TYR A 64 -7.08 8.86 33.53
CA TYR A 64 -6.06 8.01 34.16
C TYR A 64 -6.08 6.54 33.69
N PHE A 65 -7.25 6.03 33.28
CA PHE A 65 -7.33 4.69 32.67
C PHE A 65 -6.92 4.70 31.20
N MET A 66 -7.19 5.80 30.50
CA MET A 66 -6.87 5.99 29.09
C MET A 66 -5.40 6.39 28.85
N ASP A 67 -4.77 7.08 29.81
CA ASP A 67 -3.41 7.65 29.70
C ASP A 67 -2.35 6.61 29.34
N THR A 68 -2.59 5.35 29.69
CA THR A 68 -1.64 4.26 29.50
C THR A 68 -1.56 3.89 28.03
N GLN A 69 -2.64 4.10 27.27
CA GLN A 69 -2.64 3.99 25.81
C GLN A 69 -1.76 5.08 25.16
N ILE A 70 -1.74 6.29 25.73
CA ILE A 70 -0.89 7.39 25.25
C ILE A 70 0.58 7.03 25.48
N TRP A 71 0.92 6.62 26.70
CA TRP A 71 2.28 6.19 27.04
C TRP A 71 2.71 4.99 26.20
N TYR A 72 1.80 4.06 25.94
CA TYR A 72 2.04 2.96 25.01
C TYR A 72 2.40 3.50 23.62
N ALA A 73 1.62 4.42 23.04
CA ALA A 73 1.88 4.98 21.72
C ALA A 73 3.24 5.69 21.64
N ILE A 74 3.63 6.44 22.68
CA ILE A 74 4.93 7.12 22.74
C ILE A 74 6.07 6.09 22.80
N PHE A 75 6.01 5.14 23.74
CA PHE A 75 7.06 4.13 23.91
C PHE A 75 7.15 3.17 22.72
N SER A 76 6.02 2.78 22.11
CA SER A 76 6.01 1.96 20.90
C SER A 76 6.65 2.71 19.73
N THR A 77 6.40 4.02 19.60
CA THR A 77 7.04 4.85 18.57
C THR A 77 8.55 4.90 18.76
N LEU A 78 9.03 5.16 19.99
CA LEU A 78 10.47 5.25 20.28
C LEU A 78 11.17 3.91 20.06
N VAL A 79 10.64 2.83 20.65
CA VAL A 79 11.26 1.49 20.56
C VAL A 79 11.16 0.95 19.13
N GLY A 80 10.01 1.10 18.49
CA GLY A 80 9.82 0.70 17.11
C GLY A 80 10.70 1.49 16.14
N GLY A 81 10.90 2.79 16.38
CA GLY A 81 11.77 3.64 15.60
C GLY A 81 13.25 3.26 15.72
N ILE A 82 13.72 3.05 16.95
CA ILE A 82 15.10 2.59 17.22
C ILE A 82 15.35 1.22 16.57
N TYR A 83 14.41 0.28 16.72
CA TYR A 83 14.56 -1.06 16.15
C TYR A 83 14.55 -1.03 14.61
N GLY A 84 13.72 -0.18 14.00
CA GLY A 84 13.71 0.06 12.55
C GLY A 84 15.06 0.60 12.06
N ALA A 85 15.62 1.60 12.74
CA ALA A 85 16.93 2.16 12.43
C ALA A 85 18.05 1.11 12.59
N CYS A 86 18.04 0.31 13.66
CA CYS A 86 19.02 -0.78 13.86
C CYS A 86 18.94 -1.87 12.77
N ARG A 87 17.75 -2.08 12.19
CA ARG A 87 17.54 -2.99 11.05
C ARG A 87 17.82 -2.35 9.68
N ARG A 88 18.42 -1.15 9.65
CA ARG A 88 18.79 -0.44 8.42
C ARG A 88 17.58 -0.11 7.53
N LEU A 89 16.43 0.15 8.16
CA LEU A 89 15.24 0.57 7.45
C LEU A 89 15.44 1.97 6.87
N GLY A 90 15.27 2.09 5.55
CA GLY A 90 15.48 3.34 4.82
C GLY A 90 16.92 3.85 4.85
N GLU A 91 17.94 3.00 4.73
CA GLU A 91 19.29 3.49 4.39
C GLU A 91 19.34 4.03 2.94
N ILE A 92 18.56 3.44 2.03
CA ILE A 92 18.40 3.90 0.64
C ILE A 92 16.97 4.44 0.48
N ARG A 93 16.83 5.77 0.46
CA ARG A 93 15.51 6.45 0.41
C ARG A 93 15.23 7.18 -0.89
N THR A 94 16.29 7.63 -1.57
CA THR A 94 16.19 8.46 -2.77
C THR A 94 17.00 7.84 -3.91
N LEU A 95 16.68 8.21 -5.16
CA LEU A 95 17.47 7.81 -6.32
C LEU A 95 18.94 8.22 -6.18
N GLY A 96 19.22 9.40 -5.62
CA GLY A 96 20.61 9.83 -5.36
C GLY A 96 21.35 8.88 -4.41
N MET A 97 20.69 8.41 -3.34
CA MET A 97 21.27 7.40 -2.43
C MET A 97 21.44 6.05 -3.13
N LEU A 98 20.47 5.63 -3.95
CA LEU A 98 20.56 4.40 -4.74
C LEU A 98 21.78 4.42 -5.65
N ARG A 99 21.99 5.53 -6.39
CA ARG A 99 23.17 5.69 -7.25
C ARG A 99 24.47 5.60 -6.47
N SER A 100 24.56 6.27 -5.32
CA SER A 100 25.77 6.25 -4.48
C SER A 100 26.12 4.86 -3.95
N ARG A 101 25.13 3.96 -3.82
CA ARG A 101 25.31 2.60 -3.30
C ARG A 101 25.29 1.53 -4.39
N PHE A 102 25.09 1.91 -5.65
CA PHE A 102 24.85 0.95 -6.73
C PHE A 102 26.04 -0.01 -6.93
N GLU A 103 27.28 0.45 -6.77
CA GLU A 103 28.48 -0.39 -6.84
C GLU A 103 28.48 -1.53 -5.81
N SER A 104 27.87 -1.32 -4.64
CA SER A 104 27.76 -2.34 -3.59
C SER A 104 26.59 -3.32 -3.79
N LEU A 105 25.67 -3.00 -4.70
CA LEU A 105 24.43 -3.75 -4.91
C LEU A 105 24.65 -5.16 -5.48
N PRO A 106 25.51 -5.40 -6.50
CA PRO A 106 25.78 -6.75 -7.00
C PRO A 106 26.30 -7.70 -5.92
N LYS A 107 27.14 -7.18 -5.02
CA LYS A 107 27.70 -7.97 -3.92
C LYS A 107 26.65 -8.30 -2.86
N ALA A 108 25.87 -7.31 -2.42
CA ALA A 108 24.77 -7.53 -1.49
C ALA A 108 23.71 -8.50 -2.04
N PHE A 109 23.44 -8.41 -3.35
CA PHE A 109 22.60 -9.35 -4.08
C PHE A 109 23.14 -10.78 -4.01
N ASN A 110 24.42 -10.98 -4.36
CA ASN A 110 25.03 -12.31 -4.35
C ASN A 110 25.09 -12.91 -2.92
N ASP A 111 25.36 -12.09 -1.90
CA ASP A 111 25.45 -12.57 -0.51
C ASP A 111 24.12 -13.08 0.06
N HIS A 112 22.99 -12.53 -0.39
CA HIS A 112 21.65 -12.85 0.14
C HIS A 112 20.80 -13.72 -0.78
N LEU A 113 20.77 -13.45 -2.08
CA LEU A 113 19.87 -14.09 -3.03
C LEU A 113 20.50 -15.27 -3.78
N ILE A 114 21.83 -15.39 -3.79
CA ILE A 114 22.53 -16.51 -4.42
C ILE A 114 22.99 -17.53 -3.36
N PRO A 115 22.75 -18.83 -3.55
CA PRO A 115 23.18 -19.86 -2.62
C PRO A 115 24.71 -20.00 -2.61
N ASN A 116 25.34 -19.97 -1.43
CA ASN A 116 26.76 -20.29 -1.28
C ASN A 116 26.98 -21.79 -1.05
N ASP A 117 27.81 -22.43 -1.87
CA ASP A 117 28.22 -23.84 -1.71
C ASP A 117 29.27 -24.06 -0.59
N SER A 118 29.70 -23.00 0.11
CA SER A 118 30.67 -23.11 1.21
C SER A 118 30.01 -23.52 2.52
N LYS A 119 30.43 -24.69 3.05
CA LYS A 119 30.10 -25.22 4.39
C LYS A 119 30.12 -24.12 5.45
N ARG A 120 29.07 -24.11 6.30
CA ARG A 120 28.89 -23.30 7.52
C ARG A 120 30.22 -22.81 8.13
N ARG A 121 30.62 -21.57 7.86
CA ARG A 121 31.62 -20.88 8.68
C ARG A 121 30.95 -20.47 10.00
N GLY A 122 31.43 -21.03 11.10
CA GLY A 122 30.87 -20.83 12.44
C GLY A 122 31.05 -19.41 12.98
N PHE A 123 30.33 -19.15 14.08
CA PHE A 123 30.18 -17.90 14.83
C PHE A 123 31.49 -17.11 15.13
N ARG A 124 32.66 -17.75 15.04
CA ARG A 124 33.97 -17.11 15.28
C ARG A 124 34.46 -16.20 14.15
N SER A 125 33.88 -16.24 12.94
CA SER A 125 34.30 -15.29 11.87
C SER A 125 33.54 -13.97 11.87
N ALA A 126 32.43 -13.85 12.62
CA ALA A 126 31.65 -12.60 12.71
C ALA A 126 32.35 -11.51 13.53
N PHE A 127 33.33 -11.89 14.35
CA PHE A 127 34.13 -10.98 15.19
C PHE A 127 35.56 -10.76 14.69
N SER A 128 35.90 -11.26 13.50
CA SER A 128 37.23 -11.03 12.90
C SER A 128 37.17 -9.80 12.00
N SER A 129 37.60 -8.65 12.52
CA SER A 129 37.88 -7.42 11.76
C SER A 129 39.14 -7.54 10.91
N LYS A 130 39.34 -8.68 10.22
CA LYS A 130 40.40 -8.80 9.22
C LYS A 130 39.81 -8.43 7.86
N PRO A 131 40.37 -7.44 7.14
CA PRO A 131 39.92 -7.11 5.80
C PRO A 131 40.01 -8.36 4.92
N TYR A 132 38.92 -8.61 4.20
CA TYR A 132 38.81 -9.67 3.21
C TYR A 132 40.00 -9.54 2.24
N LYS A 133 40.84 -10.58 2.12
CA LYS A 133 41.84 -10.63 1.05
C LYS A 133 41.10 -10.51 -0.28
N LYS A 134 41.45 -9.52 -1.11
CA LYS A 134 40.99 -9.42 -2.50
C LYS A 134 41.21 -10.79 -3.17
N PRO A 135 40.20 -11.38 -3.85
CA PRO A 135 40.43 -12.56 -4.67
C PRO A 135 41.54 -12.25 -5.69
N GLU A 136 42.51 -13.16 -5.82
CA GLU A 136 43.65 -13.01 -6.75
C GLU A 136 43.28 -13.28 -8.22
N ASP A 137 42.01 -13.56 -8.55
CA ASP A 137 41.55 -13.82 -9.92
C ASP A 137 40.21 -13.09 -10.16
N GLY A 138 40.16 -12.13 -11.10
CA GLY A 138 39.00 -11.24 -11.39
C GLY A 138 37.73 -11.95 -11.87
N LYS A 139 37.80 -13.27 -12.09
CA LYS A 139 36.69 -14.11 -12.58
C LYS A 139 35.49 -14.18 -11.65
N GLU A 140 35.68 -14.09 -10.34
CA GLU A 140 34.56 -14.14 -9.38
C GLU A 140 33.73 -12.85 -9.39
N GLU A 141 34.37 -11.69 -9.59
CA GLU A 141 33.66 -10.41 -9.72
C GLU A 141 32.84 -10.37 -11.02
N ASP A 142 33.39 -10.89 -12.11
CA ASP A 142 32.67 -11.02 -13.38
C ASP A 142 31.44 -11.95 -13.25
N LYS A 143 31.57 -13.07 -12.52
CA LYS A 143 30.43 -13.97 -12.23
C LYS A 143 29.32 -13.28 -11.44
N ILE A 144 29.69 -12.49 -10.42
CA ILE A 144 28.73 -11.74 -9.61
C ILE A 144 28.00 -10.71 -10.48
N ALA A 145 28.73 -10.00 -11.35
CA ALA A 145 28.16 -9.01 -12.26
C ALA A 145 27.17 -9.64 -13.26
N ALA A 146 27.52 -10.78 -13.86
CA ALA A 146 26.64 -11.48 -14.80
C ALA A 146 25.33 -11.96 -14.15
N ARG A 147 25.40 -12.57 -12.95
CA ARG A 147 24.21 -12.97 -12.19
C ARG A 147 23.33 -11.78 -11.81
N PHE A 148 23.96 -10.70 -11.38
CA PHE A 148 23.25 -9.47 -11.04
C PHE A 148 22.54 -8.89 -12.26
N ALA A 149 23.21 -8.82 -13.43
CA ALA A 149 22.61 -8.31 -14.66
C ALA A 149 21.34 -9.08 -15.06
N GLN A 150 21.35 -10.42 -14.96
CA GLN A 150 20.18 -11.24 -15.30
C GLN A 150 18.95 -10.90 -14.44
N ILE A 151 19.12 -10.77 -13.13
CA ILE A 151 18.01 -10.47 -12.23
C ILE A 151 17.61 -8.99 -12.33
N TRP A 152 18.59 -8.08 -12.38
CA TRP A 152 18.32 -6.66 -12.53
C TRP A 152 17.52 -6.38 -13.79
N ASN A 153 17.93 -6.93 -14.94
CA ASN A 153 17.25 -6.73 -16.19
C ASN A 153 15.85 -7.37 -16.21
N LEU A 154 15.61 -8.46 -15.46
CA LEU A 154 14.26 -9.00 -15.26
C LEU A 154 13.36 -7.97 -14.54
N ILE A 155 13.87 -7.32 -13.49
CA ILE A 155 13.12 -6.29 -12.75
C ILE A 155 12.78 -5.11 -13.66
N ILE A 156 13.77 -4.59 -14.41
CA ILE A 156 13.55 -3.48 -15.35
C ILE A 156 12.58 -3.87 -16.47
N THR A 157 12.66 -5.09 -16.98
CA THR A 157 11.73 -5.59 -17.99
C THR A 157 10.31 -5.72 -17.44
N SER A 158 10.15 -6.14 -16.17
CA SER A 158 8.85 -6.14 -15.49
C SER A 158 8.26 -4.74 -15.41
N PHE A 159 9.05 -3.72 -15.04
CA PHE A 159 8.57 -2.34 -15.00
C PHE A 159 8.10 -1.86 -16.37
N ARG A 160 8.76 -2.26 -17.45
CA ARG A 160 8.30 -1.94 -18.81
C ARG A 160 7.01 -2.67 -19.17
N GLN A 161 6.87 -3.95 -18.80
CA GLN A 161 5.65 -4.74 -19.03
C GLN A 161 4.45 -4.25 -18.21
N GLU A 162 4.71 -3.64 -17.06
CA GLU A 162 3.70 -3.02 -16.21
C GLU A 162 3.39 -1.56 -16.60
N ASP A 163 4.05 -1.04 -17.65
CA ASP A 163 3.92 0.32 -18.18
C ASP A 163 4.39 1.43 -17.22
N LEU A 164 5.24 1.10 -16.24
CA LEU A 164 5.81 2.07 -15.29
C LEU A 164 6.95 2.90 -15.88
N ILE A 165 7.61 2.40 -16.92
CA ILE A 165 8.72 3.07 -17.61
C ILE A 165 8.52 2.99 -19.13
N ASP A 166 9.06 3.96 -19.87
CA ASP A 166 9.08 3.94 -21.35
C ASP A 166 10.26 3.11 -21.90
N ASN A 167 10.32 2.93 -23.22
CA ASN A 167 11.42 2.17 -23.83
C ASN A 167 12.79 2.84 -23.62
N ARG A 168 12.85 4.17 -23.60
CA ARG A 168 14.09 4.92 -23.42
C ARG A 168 14.63 4.75 -22.01
N GLU A 169 13.78 4.86 -20.99
CA GLU A 169 14.10 4.63 -19.59
C GLU A 169 14.55 3.19 -19.36
N LYS A 170 13.90 2.22 -20.00
CA LYS A 170 14.35 0.82 -19.99
C LYS A 170 15.80 0.73 -20.47
N ASP A 171 16.15 1.30 -21.62
CA ASP A 171 17.51 1.25 -22.15
C ASP A 171 18.55 1.92 -21.23
N LEU A 172 18.14 2.98 -20.52
CA LEU A 172 19.00 3.67 -19.55
C LEU A 172 19.26 2.87 -18.27
N LEU A 173 18.36 1.96 -17.91
CA LEU A 173 18.40 1.17 -16.67
C LEU A 173 19.00 -0.22 -16.86
N LEU A 174 19.02 -0.76 -18.08
CA LEU A 174 19.56 -2.08 -18.39
C LEU A 174 21.08 -2.15 -18.15
N VAL A 175 21.51 -3.29 -17.61
CA VAL A 175 22.92 -3.64 -17.41
C VAL A 175 23.31 -4.65 -18.51
N PRO A 176 24.41 -4.45 -19.25
CA PRO A 176 24.86 -5.44 -20.23
C PRO A 176 25.06 -6.83 -19.59
N TYR A 177 24.55 -7.88 -20.25
CA TYR A 177 24.60 -9.25 -19.71
C TYR A 177 26.02 -9.83 -19.66
N CYS A 178 26.88 -9.37 -20.56
CA CYS A 178 28.21 -9.91 -20.76
C CYS A 178 29.22 -8.77 -20.74
N LYS A 179 30.39 -9.03 -20.14
CA LYS A 179 31.59 -8.24 -20.39
C LYS A 179 31.87 -8.31 -21.89
N ASP A 180 31.99 -7.18 -22.57
CA ASP A 180 32.50 -7.19 -23.94
C ASP A 180 33.90 -7.83 -23.88
N ARG A 181 34.06 -9.02 -24.48
CA ARG A 181 35.31 -9.80 -24.41
C ARG A 181 36.49 -8.99 -24.98
N GLU A 182 36.19 -7.97 -25.78
CA GLU A 182 37.17 -7.05 -26.36
C GLU A 182 37.57 -5.88 -25.44
N MET A 183 36.78 -5.54 -24.40
CA MET A 183 37.00 -4.34 -23.57
C MET A 183 37.50 -4.61 -22.14
N ASP A 184 37.45 -5.86 -21.68
CA ASP A 184 37.87 -6.30 -20.34
C ASP A 184 37.43 -5.37 -19.16
N MET A 185 36.23 -4.78 -19.24
CA MET A 185 35.70 -3.87 -18.22
C MET A 185 34.21 -4.12 -17.92
N ILE A 186 33.82 -3.92 -16.65
CA ILE A 186 32.41 -3.95 -16.22
C ILE A 186 31.69 -2.70 -16.75
N GLN A 187 30.63 -2.88 -17.51
CA GLN A 187 29.80 -1.81 -18.04
C GLN A 187 28.65 -1.50 -17.09
N TRP A 188 28.56 -0.25 -16.63
CA TRP A 188 27.51 0.21 -15.72
C TRP A 188 26.32 0.77 -16.48
N PRO A 189 25.09 0.69 -15.97
CA PRO A 189 23.90 1.13 -16.70
C PRO A 189 23.96 2.65 -17.01
N PRO A 190 23.51 3.12 -18.19
CA PRO A 190 23.75 4.49 -18.64
C PRO A 190 23.19 5.58 -17.72
N PHE A 191 22.14 5.31 -16.95
CA PHE A 191 21.59 6.28 -15.98
C PHE A 191 22.58 6.66 -14.87
N LEU A 192 23.58 5.82 -14.56
CA LEU A 192 24.66 6.16 -13.63
C LEU A 192 25.75 7.04 -14.28
N LEU A 193 25.86 6.96 -15.60
CA LEU A 193 26.91 7.61 -16.41
C LEU A 193 26.43 8.91 -17.07
N ALA A 194 25.15 9.26 -16.89
CA ALA A 194 24.50 10.45 -17.45
C ALA A 194 25.30 11.74 -17.21
N SER A 195 25.36 12.60 -18.24
CA SER A 195 26.10 13.86 -18.28
C SER A 195 27.62 13.78 -18.11
N LYS A 196 28.21 12.62 -17.78
CA LYS A 196 29.65 12.54 -17.48
C LYS A 196 30.51 12.75 -18.71
N ILE A 197 30.13 12.20 -19.86
CA ILE A 197 30.86 12.37 -21.12
C ILE A 197 30.76 13.80 -21.66
N PRO A 198 29.57 14.43 -21.81
CA PRO A 198 29.50 15.83 -22.22
C PRO A 198 30.31 16.76 -21.31
N ILE A 199 30.22 16.58 -19.99
CA ILE A 199 31.01 17.36 -19.03
C ILE A 199 32.52 17.11 -19.23
N ALA A 200 32.93 15.86 -19.48
CA ALA A 200 34.33 15.54 -19.74
C ALA A 200 34.84 16.19 -21.04
N LEU A 201 34.01 16.22 -22.10
CA LEU A 201 34.33 16.87 -23.38
C LEU A 201 34.50 18.38 -23.21
N ASP A 202 33.55 19.04 -22.54
CA ASP A 202 33.60 20.49 -22.27
C ASP A 202 34.80 20.84 -21.38
N MET A 203 35.03 20.07 -20.31
CA MET A 203 36.20 20.27 -19.43
C MET A 203 37.53 20.02 -20.16
N ALA A 204 37.59 19.10 -21.11
CA ALA A 204 38.77 18.86 -21.92
C ALA A 204 39.02 20.02 -22.90
N ALA A 205 37.98 20.51 -23.57
CA ALA A 205 38.06 21.66 -24.49
C ALA A 205 38.49 22.95 -23.77
N ASP A 206 37.95 23.22 -22.58
CA ASP A 206 38.24 24.41 -21.79
C ASP A 206 39.52 24.32 -20.93
N SER A 207 40.19 23.16 -20.94
CA SER A 207 41.33 22.88 -20.05
C SER A 207 42.56 23.75 -20.33
N GLY A 208 42.73 24.26 -21.56
CA GLY A 208 43.91 25.02 -21.98
C GLY A 208 45.23 24.31 -21.64
N GLY A 209 45.28 22.98 -21.71
CA GLY A 209 46.43 22.15 -21.35
C GLY A 209 46.60 21.82 -19.85
N LYS A 210 45.64 22.21 -18.99
CA LYS A 210 45.67 21.93 -17.54
C LYS A 210 44.72 20.79 -17.18
N ASP A 211 45.29 19.64 -16.85
CA ASP A 211 44.58 18.40 -16.50
C ASP A 211 44.03 18.35 -15.07
N ARG A 212 44.42 19.29 -14.18
CA ARG A 212 44.17 19.21 -12.73
C ARG A 212 42.70 19.04 -12.37
N ASP A 213 41.81 19.83 -12.98
CA ASP A 213 40.40 19.86 -12.59
C ASP A 213 39.64 18.64 -13.10
N LEU A 214 39.98 18.13 -14.29
CA LEU A 214 39.47 16.86 -14.80
C LEU A 214 39.96 15.67 -13.95
N LYS A 215 41.25 15.62 -13.62
CA LYS A 215 41.84 14.59 -12.74
C LYS A 215 41.21 14.60 -11.36
N LYS A 216 40.98 15.77 -10.78
CA LYS A 216 40.28 15.90 -9.50
C LYS A 216 38.87 15.31 -9.57
N ARG A 217 38.14 15.53 -10.66
CA ARG A 217 36.78 15.01 -10.85
C ARG A 217 36.78 13.49 -11.08
N MET A 218 37.70 12.98 -11.89
CA MET A 218 37.93 11.54 -12.11
C MET A 218 38.24 10.79 -10.81
N ASN A 219 39.06 11.39 -9.93
CA ASN A 219 39.42 10.82 -8.64
C ASN A 219 38.26 10.87 -7.61
N SER A 220 37.35 11.85 -7.74
CA SER A 220 36.21 12.00 -6.83
C SER A 220 35.02 11.08 -7.15
N ASP A 221 34.86 10.71 -8.42
CA ASP A 221 33.71 9.95 -8.91
C ASP A 221 34.17 8.78 -9.79
N PRO A 222 34.14 7.53 -9.27
CA PRO A 222 34.53 6.34 -10.04
C PRO A 222 33.73 6.17 -11.34
N TYR A 223 32.45 6.52 -11.35
CA TYR A 223 31.60 6.41 -12.54
C TYR A 223 32.03 7.36 -13.66
N PHE A 224 32.66 8.48 -13.32
CA PHE A 224 33.23 9.40 -14.31
C PHE A 224 34.40 8.76 -15.06
N THR A 225 35.26 8.05 -14.34
CA THR A 225 36.36 7.29 -14.93
C THR A 225 35.85 6.10 -15.77
N TYR A 226 34.85 5.35 -15.27
CA TYR A 226 34.26 4.24 -16.02
C TYR A 226 33.61 4.71 -17.33
N ALA A 227 32.86 5.81 -17.31
CA ALA A 227 32.22 6.37 -18.50
C ALA A 227 33.25 6.68 -19.60
N ILE A 228 34.33 7.40 -19.27
CA ILE A 228 35.35 7.81 -20.25
C ILE A 228 36.03 6.61 -20.88
N LYS A 229 36.46 5.64 -20.05
CA LYS A 229 37.09 4.40 -20.52
C LYS A 229 36.17 3.60 -21.43
N GLU A 230 34.90 3.49 -21.06
CA GLU A 230 33.89 2.75 -21.83
C GLU A 230 33.63 3.42 -23.17
N CYS A 231 33.46 4.75 -23.18
CA CYS A 231 33.19 5.52 -24.38
C CYS A 231 34.34 5.39 -25.38
N TYR A 232 35.58 5.50 -24.91
CA TYR A 232 36.77 5.36 -25.76
C TYR A 232 36.91 3.95 -26.35
N ALA A 233 36.78 2.91 -25.53
CA ALA A 233 36.84 1.53 -26.01
C ALA A 233 35.69 1.21 -26.99
N SER A 234 34.49 1.69 -26.71
CA SER A 234 33.32 1.51 -27.60
C SER A 234 33.47 2.24 -28.92
N PHE A 235 34.01 3.46 -28.90
CA PHE A 235 34.35 4.20 -30.10
C PHE A 235 35.35 3.41 -30.95
N LYS A 236 36.46 2.94 -30.35
CA LYS A 236 37.48 2.12 -31.03
C LYS A 236 36.89 0.88 -31.69
N ASN A 237 36.03 0.13 -30.99
CA ASN A 237 35.42 -1.09 -31.54
C ASN A 237 34.42 -0.80 -32.66
N VAL A 238 33.59 0.25 -32.55
CA VAL A 238 32.63 0.61 -33.61
C VAL A 238 33.37 1.01 -34.89
N ILE A 239 34.45 1.78 -34.77
CA ILE A 239 35.26 2.20 -35.93
C ILE A 239 35.92 0.99 -36.60
N TYR A 240 36.51 0.06 -35.84
CA TYR A 240 37.10 -1.17 -36.40
C TYR A 240 36.09 -2.13 -37.04
N ALA A 241 34.82 -2.08 -36.60
CA ALA A 241 33.74 -2.92 -37.13
C ALA A 241 33.04 -2.31 -38.35
N VAL A 242 33.35 -1.07 -38.73
CA VAL A 242 32.78 -0.40 -39.91
C VAL A 242 33.85 -0.23 -41.01
N VAL A 243 35.13 -0.18 -40.64
CA VAL A 243 36.25 0.04 -41.58
C VAL A 243 37.07 -1.24 -41.77
N VAL A 244 36.94 -1.89 -42.93
CA VAL A 244 37.59 -3.19 -43.23
C VAL A 244 38.84 -3.06 -44.11
N GLY A 245 39.00 -1.92 -44.80
CA GLY A 245 40.12 -1.70 -45.73
C GLY A 245 41.50 -1.81 -45.04
N PRO A 246 42.46 -2.58 -45.58
CA PRO A 246 43.76 -2.81 -44.92
C PRO A 246 44.60 -1.53 -44.79
N ARG A 247 44.51 -0.61 -45.77
CA ARG A 247 45.22 0.68 -45.72
C ARG A 247 44.60 1.61 -44.67
N GLU A 248 43.28 1.69 -44.64
CA GLU A 248 42.51 2.54 -43.73
C GLU A 248 42.63 2.07 -42.28
N ARG A 249 42.62 0.75 -42.06
CA ARG A 249 42.79 0.14 -40.73
C ARG A 249 44.17 0.41 -40.14
N ASP A 250 45.23 0.38 -40.95
CA ASP A 250 46.59 0.73 -40.52
C ASP A 250 46.69 2.21 -40.07
N VAL A 251 46.06 3.13 -40.80
CA VAL A 251 46.01 4.55 -40.43
C VAL A 251 45.26 4.74 -39.11
N ILE A 252 44.07 4.14 -38.97
CA ILE A 252 43.28 4.19 -37.74
C ILE A 252 44.05 3.56 -36.56
N GLN A 253 44.76 2.45 -36.78
CA GLN A 253 45.56 1.80 -35.75
C GLN A 253 46.72 2.67 -35.28
N LYS A 254 47.40 3.38 -36.18
CA LYS A 254 48.45 4.35 -35.80
C LYS A 254 47.87 5.49 -34.96
N ILE A 255 46.72 6.05 -35.34
CA ILE A 255 46.04 7.11 -34.59
C ILE A 255 45.71 6.64 -33.17
N PHE A 256 45.05 5.48 -33.03
CA PHE A 256 44.72 4.95 -31.70
C PHE A 256 45.96 4.62 -30.88
N LYS A 257 47.05 4.13 -31.50
CA LYS A 257 48.30 3.83 -30.79
C LYS A 257 48.93 5.10 -30.18
N VAL A 258 48.97 6.20 -30.92
CA VAL A 258 49.48 7.48 -30.40
C VAL A 258 48.63 7.95 -29.20
N VAL A 259 47.30 7.82 -29.29
CA VAL A 259 46.41 8.16 -28.17
C VAL A 259 46.64 7.23 -26.97
N ASP A 260 46.76 5.92 -27.19
CA ASP A 260 47.02 4.93 -26.14
C ASP A 260 48.38 5.20 -25.42
N ASP A 261 49.43 5.55 -26.16
CA ASP A 261 50.76 5.90 -25.63
C ASP A 261 50.71 7.19 -24.78
N LEU A 262 49.98 8.21 -25.24
CA LEU A 262 49.78 9.47 -24.50
C LEU A 262 48.90 9.31 -23.24
N VAL A 263 47.92 8.40 -23.29
CA VAL A 263 47.13 8.01 -22.10
C VAL A 263 48.02 7.30 -21.09
N ALA A 264 48.91 6.40 -21.53
CA ALA A 264 49.84 5.68 -20.65
C ALA A 264 50.89 6.61 -20.02
N ALA A 265 51.33 7.64 -20.75
CA ALA A 265 52.25 8.67 -20.27
C ALA A 265 51.58 9.74 -19.37
N ASP A 266 50.24 9.76 -19.29
CA ASP A 266 49.43 10.73 -18.54
C ASP A 266 49.64 12.20 -19.01
N THR A 267 50.00 12.39 -20.29
CA THR A 267 50.24 13.70 -20.93
C THR A 267 49.22 14.08 -22.01
N LEU A 268 48.21 13.25 -22.27
CA LEU A 268 47.18 13.43 -23.32
C LEU A 268 46.61 14.86 -23.46
N ILE A 269 46.22 15.51 -22.35
CA ILE A 269 45.59 16.85 -22.37
C ILE A 269 46.63 17.96 -22.61
N LYS A 270 47.91 17.70 -22.31
CA LYS A 270 49.00 18.66 -22.51
C LYS A 270 49.49 18.64 -23.96
N ASP A 271 49.52 17.45 -24.57
CA ASP A 271 50.18 17.23 -25.86
C ASP A 271 49.21 17.25 -27.07
N LEU A 272 47.89 17.23 -26.84
CA LEU A 272 46.88 17.30 -27.91
C LEU A 272 45.98 18.54 -27.79
N HIS A 273 45.55 19.07 -28.94
CA HIS A 273 44.63 20.20 -29.02
C HIS A 273 43.18 19.76 -28.77
N MET A 274 42.77 19.76 -27.49
CA MET A 274 41.44 19.28 -27.08
C MET A 274 40.26 20.21 -27.42
N SER A 275 40.49 21.41 -27.95
CA SER A 275 39.44 22.39 -28.28
C SER A 275 38.45 21.88 -29.34
N ASN A 276 38.89 21.00 -30.24
CA ASN A 276 38.08 20.45 -31.33
C ASN A 276 37.46 19.08 -31.02
N LEU A 277 37.68 18.54 -29.82
CA LEU A 277 37.11 17.26 -29.37
C LEU A 277 35.56 17.25 -29.34
N PRO A 278 34.86 18.32 -28.93
CA PRO A 278 33.40 18.39 -29.02
C PRO A 278 32.89 18.30 -30.47
N THR A 279 33.61 18.89 -31.43
CA THR A 279 33.30 18.81 -32.86
C THR A 279 33.38 17.38 -33.37
N LEU A 280 34.46 16.66 -33.01
CA LEU A 280 34.61 15.24 -33.32
C LEU A 280 33.46 14.40 -32.72
N SER A 281 33.12 14.65 -31.46
CA SER A 281 32.01 13.96 -30.79
C SER A 281 30.67 14.20 -31.51
N LYS A 282 30.42 15.41 -32.01
CA LYS A 282 29.18 15.73 -32.74
C LYS A 282 29.08 14.95 -34.05
N LYS A 283 30.15 14.91 -34.84
CA LYS A 283 30.21 14.13 -36.09
C LYS A 283 30.04 12.63 -35.82
N PHE A 284 30.62 12.13 -34.73
CA PHE A 284 30.44 10.73 -34.33
C PHE A 284 29.00 10.41 -33.89
N ILE A 285 28.30 11.33 -33.20
CA ILE A 285 26.87 11.15 -32.87
C ILE A 285 26.03 11.05 -34.15
N GLU A 286 26.30 11.89 -35.16
CA GLU A 286 25.62 11.83 -36.47
C GLU A 286 25.85 10.47 -37.15
N LEU A 287 27.08 9.95 -37.10
CA LEU A 287 27.40 8.60 -37.59
C LEU A 287 26.59 7.52 -36.85
N LEU A 288 26.49 7.58 -35.52
CA LEU A 288 25.71 6.60 -34.74
C LEU A 288 24.22 6.59 -35.11
N VAL A 289 23.62 7.75 -35.40
CA VAL A 289 22.22 7.85 -35.83
C VAL A 289 22.00 7.15 -37.18
N ILE A 290 22.95 7.29 -38.11
CA ILE A 290 22.90 6.60 -39.40
C ILE A 290 23.11 5.08 -39.22
N LEU A 291 24.07 4.68 -38.39
CA LEU A 291 24.33 3.27 -38.08
C LEU A 291 23.15 2.59 -37.36
N GLN A 292 22.32 3.33 -36.62
CA GLN A 292 21.08 2.79 -36.03
C GLN A 292 20.02 2.47 -37.08
N LYS A 293 19.86 3.33 -38.10
CA LYS A 293 18.94 3.10 -39.23
C LYS A 293 19.46 1.98 -40.14
N ASN A 294 20.78 1.95 -40.35
CA ASN A 294 21.50 0.96 -41.15
C ASN A 294 20.90 0.76 -42.55
N ASN A 295 20.43 1.84 -43.17
CA ASN A 295 19.85 1.83 -44.51
C ASN A 295 20.94 2.00 -45.57
N LYS A 296 20.84 1.28 -46.70
CA LYS A 296 21.84 1.30 -47.78
C LYS A 296 22.00 2.67 -48.43
N ASP A 297 20.91 3.44 -48.49
CA ASP A 297 20.87 4.75 -49.14
C ASP A 297 21.77 5.79 -48.44
N ASP A 298 22.15 5.54 -47.18
CA ASP A 298 22.95 6.46 -46.37
C ASP A 298 24.47 6.26 -46.53
N LEU A 299 24.93 5.34 -47.39
CA LEU A 299 26.35 4.98 -47.57
C LEU A 299 27.24 6.20 -47.87
N GLY A 300 26.79 7.08 -48.77
CA GLY A 300 27.54 8.29 -49.13
C GLY A 300 27.73 9.23 -47.95
N GLN A 301 26.72 9.34 -47.06
CA GLN A 301 26.80 10.17 -45.87
C GLN A 301 27.74 9.59 -44.81
N VAL A 302 27.79 8.25 -44.69
CA VAL A 302 28.76 7.56 -43.82
C VAL A 302 30.19 7.85 -44.26
N ILE A 303 30.49 7.73 -45.56
CA ILE A 303 31.84 7.99 -46.10
C ILE A 303 32.28 9.44 -45.83
N ILE A 304 31.39 10.41 -46.07
CA ILE A 304 31.66 11.83 -45.79
C ILE A 304 31.98 12.03 -44.30
N LEU A 305 31.18 11.47 -43.40
CA LEU A 305 31.41 11.60 -41.95
C LEU A 305 32.74 11.00 -41.51
N PHE A 306 33.19 9.88 -42.10
CA PHE A 306 34.51 9.31 -41.79
C PHE A 306 35.67 10.21 -42.28
N GLN A 307 35.59 10.75 -43.49
CA GLN A 307 36.58 11.69 -44.02
C GLN A 307 36.65 12.95 -43.16
N ASP A 308 35.49 13.49 -42.82
CA ASP A 308 35.30 14.64 -41.94
C ASP A 308 35.86 14.43 -40.53
N MET A 309 35.68 13.24 -39.94
CA MET A 309 36.26 12.90 -38.64
C MET A 309 37.79 12.73 -38.73
N LEU A 310 38.29 12.13 -39.81
CA LEU A 310 39.73 11.97 -40.03
C LEU A 310 40.41 13.34 -40.20
N GLU A 311 39.79 14.28 -40.91
CA GLU A 311 40.31 15.65 -41.07
C GLU A 311 40.41 16.35 -39.72
N VAL A 312 39.35 16.31 -38.90
CA VAL A 312 39.35 16.92 -37.55
C VAL A 312 40.44 16.31 -36.66
N VAL A 313 40.63 14.99 -36.70
CA VAL A 313 41.66 14.34 -35.88
C VAL A 313 43.07 14.72 -36.33
N THR A 314 43.33 14.71 -37.64
CA THR A 314 44.68 14.89 -38.19
C THR A 314 45.12 16.35 -38.26
N ARG A 315 44.22 17.28 -38.61
CA ARG A 315 44.54 18.71 -38.78
C ARG A 315 44.25 19.53 -37.52
N ASP A 316 43.21 19.19 -36.76
CA ASP A 316 42.70 20.07 -35.70
C ASP A 316 42.99 19.59 -34.27
N ILE A 317 43.33 18.30 -34.07
CA ILE A 317 43.60 17.70 -32.74
C ILE A 317 45.06 17.23 -32.60
N MET A 318 45.61 16.56 -33.62
CA MET A 318 46.92 15.89 -33.58
C MET A 318 47.95 16.47 -34.56
N GLU A 319 47.85 17.77 -34.88
CA GLU A 319 48.66 18.47 -35.89
C GLU A 319 50.17 18.23 -35.73
N ASP A 320 50.68 18.30 -34.49
CA ASP A 320 52.12 18.19 -34.16
C ASP A 320 52.63 16.74 -34.03
N GLN A 321 51.75 15.78 -33.69
CA GLN A 321 52.15 14.39 -33.37
C GLN A 321 52.14 13.48 -34.61
N LEU A 322 51.33 13.82 -35.61
CA LEU A 322 51.20 13.06 -36.86
C LEU A 322 52.10 13.60 -37.99
N THR A 323 52.73 14.77 -37.81
CA THR A 323 53.69 15.36 -38.77
C THR A 323 54.93 14.47 -38.95
N GLU A 324 55.36 13.73 -37.92
CA GLU A 324 56.49 12.78 -38.00
C GLU A 324 56.10 11.38 -38.50
N LEU A 325 54.82 10.99 -38.50
CA LEU A 325 54.36 9.62 -38.82
C LEU A 325 53.71 9.46 -40.21
N LEU A 326 53.30 10.56 -40.85
CA LEU A 326 52.60 10.56 -42.15
C LEU A 326 53.50 10.85 -43.37
N GLU A 327 54.82 10.98 -43.20
CA GLU A 327 55.76 11.09 -44.33
C GLU A 327 55.71 9.96 -45.38
N PRO A 328 55.09 8.77 -45.18
CA PRO A 328 54.89 7.82 -46.29
C PRO A 328 53.58 8.01 -47.09
N VAL A 329 52.65 8.88 -46.67
CA VAL A 329 51.30 8.94 -47.29
C VAL A 329 51.17 10.03 -48.35
N HIS A 330 51.99 11.08 -48.30
CA HIS A 330 52.13 12.03 -49.41
C HIS A 330 53.41 11.71 -50.16
N GLY A 331 53.27 11.07 -51.33
CA GLY A 331 54.38 10.66 -52.18
C GLY A 331 55.41 11.77 -52.39
N GLY A 332 56.56 11.63 -51.73
CA GLY A 332 57.74 12.43 -52.01
C GLY A 332 58.34 12.00 -53.34
N ASN A 333 57.95 12.66 -54.44
CA ASN A 333 58.90 13.23 -55.39
C ASN A 333 58.25 14.05 -56.50
N ASN A 334 58.90 15.18 -56.78
CA ASN A 334 58.79 16.07 -57.95
C ASN A 334 57.78 17.22 -57.90
N ARG A 335 58.31 18.37 -57.45
CA ARG A 335 58.08 19.65 -58.16
C ARG A 335 58.40 19.46 -59.65
N LYS A 336 57.39 19.39 -60.53
CA LYS A 336 57.42 19.91 -61.91
C LYS A 336 56.06 19.77 -62.62
N HIS A 337 55.54 20.92 -63.04
CA HIS A 337 54.59 21.25 -64.11
C HIS A 337 53.33 20.40 -64.40
N GLU A 338 52.24 21.16 -64.52
CA GLU A 338 50.95 20.86 -65.14
C GLU A 338 51.02 19.89 -66.32
N GLY A 339 50.27 18.79 -66.21
CA GLY A 339 49.91 17.91 -67.31
C GLY A 339 48.54 17.32 -66.99
N ILE A 340 47.57 17.62 -67.85
CA ILE A 340 46.18 17.13 -67.77
C ILE A 340 46.18 15.60 -67.78
N THR A 341 45.83 14.99 -66.65
CA THR A 341 45.42 13.59 -66.55
C THR A 341 43.89 13.49 -66.75
N PRO A 342 43.37 12.43 -67.39
CA PRO A 342 41.94 12.30 -67.70
C PRO A 342 41.09 12.18 -66.43
N LEU A 343 39.88 12.77 -66.45
CA LEU A 343 38.92 12.74 -65.33
C LEU A 343 38.56 11.32 -64.84
N ASP A 344 38.78 10.27 -65.64
CA ASP A 344 38.35 8.89 -65.34
C ASP A 344 39.24 8.15 -64.31
N GLN A 345 40.35 8.74 -63.85
CA GLN A 345 41.20 8.15 -62.78
C GLN A 345 41.07 8.85 -61.42
N GLN A 346 40.38 9.99 -61.33
CA GLN A 346 40.14 10.68 -60.05
C GLN A 346 39.05 10.02 -59.19
N GLU A 347 38.18 9.20 -59.77
CA GLU A 347 37.15 8.48 -59.02
C GLU A 347 37.72 7.30 -58.17
N GLN A 348 39.00 6.96 -58.31
CA GLN A 348 39.61 5.78 -57.66
C GLN A 348 40.40 6.03 -56.37
N GLU A 349 40.51 7.27 -55.87
CA GLU A 349 41.32 7.60 -54.68
C GLU A 349 40.58 8.39 -53.57
N GLN A 350 39.29 8.16 -53.37
CA GLN A 350 38.64 8.62 -52.13
C GLN A 350 38.87 7.60 -51.00
N LEU A 351 39.63 8.02 -49.98
CA LEU A 351 39.82 7.29 -48.72
C LEU A 351 38.46 6.91 -48.12
N PHE A 352 38.34 5.69 -47.61
CA PHE A 352 37.12 5.06 -47.05
C PHE A 352 36.03 4.61 -48.02
N THR A 353 36.02 5.03 -49.30
CA THR A 353 34.98 4.62 -50.26
C THR A 353 34.94 3.10 -50.44
N LYS A 354 36.07 2.46 -50.76
CA LYS A 354 36.15 1.00 -50.88
C LYS A 354 36.17 0.27 -49.53
N ALA A 355 36.50 0.95 -48.42
CA ALA A 355 36.69 0.31 -47.12
C ALA A 355 35.38 0.12 -46.33
N VAL A 356 34.38 0.98 -46.59
CA VAL A 356 33.06 0.98 -45.94
C VAL A 356 32.00 0.31 -46.84
N GLU A 357 32.13 0.42 -48.17
CA GLU A 357 31.17 -0.11 -49.16
C GLU A 357 30.98 -1.63 -49.10
N PHE A 358 31.99 -2.41 -48.69
CA PHE A 358 31.87 -3.88 -48.58
C PHE A 358 31.11 -4.37 -47.35
N GLU A 359 30.99 -3.54 -46.30
CA GLU A 359 30.44 -3.97 -45.01
C GLU A 359 29.19 -3.19 -44.60
N PHE A 360 28.88 -2.05 -45.23
CA PHE A 360 27.65 -1.30 -44.98
C PHE A 360 26.52 -1.76 -45.94
N PRO A 361 25.36 -2.20 -45.43
CA PRO A 361 24.91 -2.11 -44.04
C PRO A 361 25.52 -3.23 -43.19
N VAL A 362 26.01 -2.86 -42.00
CA VAL A 362 26.69 -3.79 -41.09
C VAL A 362 25.73 -4.93 -40.73
N LYS A 363 26.24 -6.17 -40.66
CA LYS A 363 25.43 -7.33 -40.23
C LYS A 363 24.80 -7.04 -38.86
N ALA A 364 23.52 -6.72 -38.88
CA ALA A 364 22.81 -6.21 -37.72
C ALA A 364 22.43 -7.36 -36.76
N SER A 365 23.42 -7.88 -36.03
CA SER A 365 23.12 -8.67 -34.84
C SER A 365 22.44 -7.78 -33.80
N ASP A 366 21.59 -8.35 -32.96
CA ASP A 366 20.96 -7.58 -31.90
C ASP A 366 21.99 -6.99 -30.93
N ALA A 367 23.10 -7.70 -30.68
CA ALA A 367 24.20 -7.21 -29.85
C ALA A 367 24.85 -5.96 -30.46
N TRP A 368 24.97 -5.89 -31.79
CA TRP A 368 25.45 -4.71 -32.50
C TRP A 368 24.50 -3.53 -32.36
N LYS A 369 23.19 -3.75 -32.54
CA LYS A 369 22.16 -2.72 -32.35
C LYS A 369 22.16 -2.18 -30.91
N GLU A 370 22.24 -3.07 -29.91
CA GLU A 370 22.34 -2.70 -28.50
C GLU A 370 23.61 -1.89 -28.21
N LYS A 371 24.76 -2.28 -28.76
CA LYS A 371 26.04 -1.59 -28.60
C LYS A 371 25.99 -0.16 -29.17
N ILE A 372 25.46 0.03 -30.38
CA ILE A 372 25.29 1.36 -30.98
C ILE A 372 24.30 2.20 -30.17
N LYS A 373 23.16 1.63 -29.79
CA LYS A 373 22.12 2.33 -29.01
C LYS A 373 22.68 2.81 -27.66
N ARG A 374 23.44 1.95 -26.97
CA ARG A 374 24.11 2.26 -25.71
C ARG A 374 25.13 3.38 -25.87
N LEU A 375 26.01 3.31 -26.88
CA LEU A 375 27.02 4.33 -27.12
C LEU A 375 26.39 5.69 -27.44
N HIS A 376 25.33 5.70 -28.25
CA HIS A 376 24.55 6.89 -28.54
C HIS A 376 23.95 7.49 -27.25
N LEU A 377 23.41 6.66 -26.34
CA LEU A 377 22.92 7.13 -25.04
C LEU A 377 24.04 7.72 -24.17
N LEU A 378 25.21 7.08 -24.07
CA LEU A 378 26.34 7.60 -23.28
C LEU A 378 26.79 9.00 -23.72
N LEU A 379 26.76 9.27 -25.03
CA LEU A 379 27.17 10.55 -25.62
C LEU A 379 26.09 11.63 -25.56
N THR A 380 24.82 11.26 -25.62
CA THR A 380 23.70 12.23 -25.77
C THR A 380 22.92 12.50 -24.49
N VAL A 381 23.01 11.63 -23.48
CA VAL A 381 22.18 11.71 -22.27
C VAL A 381 22.66 12.83 -21.35
N LYS A 382 21.76 13.79 -21.12
CA LYS A 382 21.94 14.98 -20.27
C LYS A 382 21.39 14.75 -18.85
N GLU A 383 21.40 15.82 -18.04
CA GLU A 383 21.07 15.79 -16.60
C GLU A 383 19.66 15.28 -16.30
N SER A 384 18.71 15.34 -17.24
CA SER A 384 17.36 14.81 -17.07
C SER A 384 17.30 13.30 -16.78
N ALA A 385 18.35 12.53 -17.12
CA ALA A 385 18.44 11.12 -16.73
C ALA A 385 18.77 10.91 -15.24
N MET A 386 19.10 11.97 -14.50
CA MET A 386 19.27 11.94 -13.05
C MET A 386 17.96 11.66 -12.29
N ASP A 387 16.82 11.72 -12.97
CA ASP A 387 15.52 11.45 -12.38
C ASP A 387 14.88 10.17 -12.93
N VAL A 388 15.64 9.32 -13.64
CA VAL A 388 15.15 8.03 -14.18
C VAL A 388 15.24 6.91 -13.12
N PRO A 389 14.19 6.07 -12.96
CA PRO A 389 12.88 6.13 -13.65
C PRO A 389 12.04 7.32 -13.18
N THR A 390 11.28 7.96 -14.06
CA THR A 390 10.48 9.15 -13.72
C THR A 390 9.24 8.83 -12.88
N ASN A 391 8.59 7.70 -13.16
CA ASN A 391 7.41 7.23 -12.43
C ASN A 391 7.70 7.01 -10.93
N LEU A 392 6.81 7.54 -10.08
CA LEU A 392 7.01 7.52 -8.63
C LEU A 392 6.93 6.11 -8.03
N ASP A 393 6.09 5.22 -8.57
CA ASP A 393 5.98 3.84 -8.08
C ASP A 393 7.21 3.01 -8.47
N ALA A 394 7.73 3.17 -9.69
CA ALA A 394 9.00 2.55 -10.11
C ALA A 394 10.17 2.98 -9.21
N ARG A 395 10.29 4.28 -8.88
CA ARG A 395 11.30 4.80 -7.95
C ARG A 395 11.18 4.18 -6.56
N ARG A 396 9.96 4.07 -6.05
CA ARG A 396 9.67 3.50 -4.73
C ARG A 396 10.04 2.01 -4.71
N ARG A 397 9.58 1.23 -5.70
CA ARG A 397 9.84 -0.21 -5.82
C ARG A 397 11.32 -0.53 -5.88
N ILE A 398 12.06 0.15 -6.77
CA ILE A 398 13.50 -0.11 -6.94
C ILE A 398 14.32 0.32 -5.72
N SER A 399 13.97 1.45 -5.08
CA SER A 399 14.65 1.93 -3.87
C SER A 399 14.38 1.01 -2.69
N PHE A 400 13.14 0.54 -2.53
CA PHE A 400 12.78 -0.41 -1.49
C PHE A 400 13.50 -1.75 -1.67
N PHE A 401 13.47 -2.31 -2.88
CA PHE A 401 14.19 -3.54 -3.19
C PHE A 401 15.68 -3.41 -2.89
N ALA A 402 16.32 -2.34 -3.35
CA ALA A 402 17.72 -2.09 -3.07
C ALA A 402 18.01 -1.94 -1.57
N ASN A 403 17.19 -1.18 -0.83
CA ASN A 403 17.32 -1.06 0.62
C ASN A 403 17.20 -2.42 1.32
N SER A 404 16.26 -3.24 0.90
CA SER A 404 15.98 -4.54 1.52
C SER A 404 17.16 -5.50 1.48
N LEU A 405 18.02 -5.41 0.45
CA LEU A 405 19.23 -6.24 0.33
C LEU A 405 20.31 -5.93 1.37
N PHE A 406 20.22 -4.77 2.03
CA PHE A 406 21.14 -4.39 3.13
C PHE A 406 20.53 -4.65 4.51
N MET A 407 19.28 -5.11 4.58
CA MET A 407 18.62 -5.51 5.82
C MET A 407 19.03 -6.93 6.23
N ASP A 408 18.82 -7.28 7.49
CA ASP A 408 19.05 -8.64 7.98
C ASP A 408 18.02 -9.61 7.39
N MET A 409 18.49 -10.59 6.60
CA MET A 409 17.67 -11.68 6.07
C MET A 409 18.46 -13.00 6.02
N PRO A 410 17.79 -14.17 6.09
CA PRO A 410 18.44 -15.46 5.88
C PRO A 410 19.09 -15.57 4.49
N LYS A 411 20.11 -16.42 4.36
CA LYS A 411 20.66 -16.77 3.05
C LYS A 411 19.68 -17.65 2.27
N ALA A 412 19.57 -17.40 0.97
CA ALA A 412 18.72 -18.21 0.09
C ALA A 412 19.32 -19.62 -0.13
N PRO A 413 18.55 -20.71 0.08
CA PRO A 413 18.95 -22.03 -0.41
C PRO A 413 18.78 -22.16 -1.92
N LYS A 414 19.44 -23.15 -2.53
CA LYS A 414 19.14 -23.57 -3.91
C LYS A 414 17.65 -23.88 -4.07
N VAL A 415 17.04 -23.55 -5.22
CA VAL A 415 15.58 -23.74 -5.46
C VAL A 415 15.17 -25.19 -5.17
N ARG A 416 15.97 -26.16 -5.57
CA ARG A 416 15.72 -27.59 -5.28
C ARG A 416 15.60 -27.90 -3.78
N ASN A 417 16.32 -27.17 -2.92
CA ASN A 417 16.40 -27.41 -1.48
C ASN A 417 15.47 -26.51 -0.65
N MET A 418 14.77 -25.55 -1.27
CA MET A 418 13.84 -24.69 -0.55
C MET A 418 12.61 -25.46 -0.07
N LEU A 419 11.94 -24.91 0.95
CA LEU A 419 10.63 -25.40 1.39
C LEU A 419 9.60 -25.13 0.28
N PRO A 420 8.80 -26.13 -0.13
CA PRO A 420 7.71 -25.89 -1.07
C PRO A 420 6.58 -25.12 -0.40
N PHE A 421 5.86 -24.29 -1.14
CA PHE A 421 4.76 -23.50 -0.61
C PHE A 421 3.60 -23.37 -1.60
N SER A 422 2.43 -23.06 -1.05
CA SER A 422 1.24 -22.69 -1.82
C SER A 422 0.79 -21.28 -1.52
N VAL A 423 0.17 -20.65 -2.50
CA VAL A 423 -0.64 -19.44 -2.29
C VAL A 423 -2.11 -19.82 -2.34
N LEU A 424 -2.92 -19.27 -1.42
CA LEU A 424 -4.37 -19.44 -1.37
C LEU A 424 -5.07 -18.08 -1.37
N THR A 425 -5.88 -17.82 -2.39
CA THR A 425 -6.65 -16.57 -2.54
C THR A 425 -8.15 -16.88 -2.54
N PRO A 426 -8.95 -16.39 -1.57
CA PRO A 426 -10.40 -16.48 -1.63
C PRO A 426 -10.97 -15.42 -2.57
N TYR A 427 -11.78 -15.84 -3.54
CA TYR A 427 -12.51 -15.00 -4.49
C TYR A 427 -14.02 -15.25 -4.38
N TYR A 428 -14.84 -14.20 -4.44
CA TYR A 428 -16.30 -14.35 -4.39
C TYR A 428 -17.02 -13.91 -5.66
N LYS A 429 -17.21 -12.61 -5.84
CA LYS A 429 -18.07 -12.03 -6.88
C LYS A 429 -17.48 -10.76 -7.51
N GLU A 430 -16.30 -10.36 -7.06
CA GLU A 430 -15.57 -9.21 -7.57
C GLU A 430 -15.27 -9.37 -9.07
N ASP A 431 -14.90 -8.27 -9.73
CA ASP A 431 -14.58 -8.31 -11.15
C ASP A 431 -13.28 -9.10 -11.39
N VAL A 432 -13.34 -10.04 -12.35
CA VAL A 432 -12.15 -10.82 -12.74
C VAL A 432 -11.30 -10.00 -13.69
N LEU A 433 -11.94 -9.47 -14.73
CA LEU A 433 -11.42 -8.57 -15.75
C LEU A 433 -12.52 -7.54 -16.02
N PHE A 434 -12.18 -6.27 -16.21
CA PHE A 434 -13.18 -5.28 -16.62
C PHE A 434 -13.69 -5.60 -18.03
N SER A 435 -15.01 -5.52 -18.22
CA SER A 435 -15.63 -5.59 -19.55
C SER A 435 -15.48 -4.24 -20.25
N SER A 436 -15.46 -4.24 -21.59
CA SER A 436 -15.41 -3.01 -22.38
C SER A 436 -16.57 -2.07 -22.02
N GLN A 437 -17.77 -2.63 -21.84
CA GLN A 437 -18.94 -1.87 -21.39
C GLN A 437 -18.72 -1.19 -20.03
N ALA A 438 -18.13 -1.88 -19.04
CA ALA A 438 -17.89 -1.30 -17.72
C ALA A 438 -16.82 -0.19 -17.75
N LEU A 439 -15.91 -0.21 -18.74
CA LEU A 439 -14.89 0.82 -18.90
C LEU A 439 -15.47 2.13 -19.46
N GLU A 440 -16.57 2.04 -20.22
CA GLU A 440 -17.23 3.14 -20.93
C GLU A 440 -18.46 3.67 -20.21
N GLU A 441 -19.11 2.85 -19.37
CA GLU A 441 -20.28 3.25 -18.62
C GLU A 441 -20.00 4.50 -17.77
N GLU A 442 -20.66 5.59 -18.13
CA GLU A 442 -20.57 6.86 -17.40
C GLU A 442 -21.42 6.78 -16.13
N ASN A 443 -20.86 7.27 -15.04
CA ASN A 443 -21.57 7.41 -13.77
C ASN A 443 -22.56 8.60 -13.80
N GLU A 444 -23.23 8.86 -12.66
CA GLU A 444 -24.11 10.03 -12.47
C GLU A 444 -23.40 11.39 -12.73
N ASP A 445 -22.07 11.40 -12.81
CA ASP A 445 -21.21 12.57 -13.02
C ASP A 445 -20.63 12.66 -14.45
N GLY A 446 -20.99 11.75 -15.36
CA GLY A 446 -20.46 11.69 -16.73
C GLY A 446 -19.01 11.18 -16.84
N VAL A 447 -18.51 10.48 -15.81
CA VAL A 447 -17.14 9.98 -15.73
C VAL A 447 -17.12 8.46 -15.86
N SER A 448 -16.37 7.96 -16.86
CA SER A 448 -16.11 6.53 -17.05
C SER A 448 -14.85 6.05 -16.32
N ILE A 449 -14.73 4.74 -16.07
CA ILE A 449 -13.54 4.14 -15.42
C ILE A 449 -12.29 4.41 -16.24
N LEU A 450 -12.37 4.29 -17.57
CA LEU A 450 -11.24 4.51 -18.46
C LEU A 450 -10.74 5.96 -18.40
N PHE A 451 -11.66 6.93 -18.51
CA PHE A 451 -11.31 8.35 -18.42
C PHE A 451 -10.61 8.66 -17.09
N TYR A 452 -11.12 8.11 -15.99
CA TYR A 452 -10.55 8.29 -14.67
C TYR A 452 -9.11 7.74 -14.58
N LEU A 453 -8.87 6.52 -15.06
CA LEU A 453 -7.55 5.90 -15.04
C LEU A 453 -6.52 6.66 -15.88
N GLN A 454 -6.91 7.16 -17.06
CA GLN A 454 -6.05 7.99 -17.90
C GLN A 454 -5.63 9.29 -17.20
N LYS A 455 -6.51 9.88 -16.36
CA LYS A 455 -6.20 11.11 -15.62
C LYS A 455 -5.31 10.88 -14.40
N ILE A 456 -5.42 9.74 -13.73
CA ILE A 456 -4.58 9.41 -12.56
C ILE A 456 -3.20 8.89 -12.97
N TYR A 457 -3.11 8.16 -14.08
CA TYR A 457 -1.87 7.53 -14.55
C TYR A 457 -1.51 8.02 -15.97
N PRO A 458 -1.28 9.33 -16.18
CA PRO A 458 -1.03 9.87 -17.53
C PRO A 458 0.30 9.41 -18.12
N ASP A 459 1.32 9.22 -17.28
CA ASP A 459 2.63 8.68 -17.66
C ASP A 459 2.52 7.20 -18.05
N GLU A 460 1.83 6.39 -17.24
CA GLU A 460 1.65 4.97 -17.54
C GLU A 460 0.76 4.73 -18.77
N TRP A 461 -0.23 5.60 -19.02
CA TRP A 461 -1.03 5.55 -20.24
C TRP A 461 -0.18 5.81 -21.49
N LYS A 462 0.72 6.78 -21.43
CA LYS A 462 1.67 7.05 -22.53
C LYS A 462 2.60 5.87 -22.78
N ASN A 463 3.13 5.26 -21.71
CA ASN A 463 4.02 4.10 -21.80
C ASN A 463 3.30 2.86 -22.36
N PHE A 464 2.00 2.73 -22.04
CA PHE A 464 1.13 1.69 -22.58
C PHE A 464 0.93 1.84 -24.08
N LEU A 465 0.54 3.03 -24.55
CA LEU A 465 0.39 3.34 -25.98
C LEU A 465 1.69 3.04 -26.76
N GLU A 466 2.84 3.41 -26.20
CA GLU A 466 4.15 3.07 -26.78
C GLU A 466 4.42 1.56 -26.82
N ARG A 467 3.87 0.75 -25.89
CA ARG A 467 4.09 -0.70 -25.84
C ARG A 467 3.33 -1.44 -26.92
N VAL A 468 2.09 -1.03 -27.13
CA VAL A 468 1.17 -1.65 -28.10
C VAL A 468 1.28 -1.05 -29.50
N ASP A 469 2.17 -0.06 -29.67
CA ASP A 469 2.42 0.67 -30.92
C ASP A 469 1.15 1.36 -31.48
N CYS A 470 0.33 1.91 -30.58
CA CYS A 470 -0.86 2.69 -30.94
C CYS A 470 -0.68 4.16 -30.54
N LYS A 471 -1.19 5.08 -31.35
CA LYS A 471 -1.10 6.53 -31.10
C LYS A 471 -2.27 7.05 -30.27
N ASN A 472 -3.47 6.54 -30.56
CA ASN A 472 -4.73 7.03 -30.02
C ASN A 472 -5.62 5.91 -29.50
N GLU A 473 -6.64 6.26 -28.72
CA GLU A 473 -7.64 5.32 -28.19
C GLU A 473 -8.46 4.63 -29.29
N GLU A 474 -8.68 5.29 -30.43
CA GLU A 474 -9.42 4.73 -31.57
C GLU A 474 -8.70 3.52 -32.17
N GLU A 475 -7.37 3.59 -32.33
CA GLU A 475 -6.55 2.49 -32.86
C GLU A 475 -6.56 1.26 -31.93
N LEU A 476 -6.68 1.47 -30.61
CA LEU A 476 -6.79 0.36 -29.64
C LEU A 476 -8.05 -0.48 -29.83
N ARG A 477 -9.08 0.09 -30.46
CA ARG A 477 -10.38 -0.55 -30.67
C ARG A 477 -10.53 -1.22 -32.03
N GLU A 478 -9.52 -1.10 -32.90
CA GLU A 478 -9.61 -1.66 -34.26
C GLU A 478 -9.50 -3.20 -34.27
N THR A 479 -8.78 -3.78 -33.29
CA THR A 479 -8.53 -5.22 -33.22
C THR A 479 -8.95 -5.79 -31.86
N GLU A 480 -9.52 -6.99 -31.84
CA GLU A 480 -9.88 -7.69 -30.57
C GLU A 480 -8.67 -7.86 -29.63
N GLN A 481 -7.46 -8.03 -30.18
CA GLN A 481 -6.22 -8.17 -29.40
C GLN A 481 -5.84 -6.90 -28.64
N THR A 482 -5.94 -5.74 -29.30
CA THR A 482 -5.61 -4.43 -28.72
C THR A 482 -6.68 -3.99 -27.72
N GLU A 483 -7.94 -4.33 -27.97
CA GLU A 483 -9.04 -4.08 -27.03
C GLU A 483 -8.85 -4.92 -25.76
N ASP A 484 -8.42 -6.18 -25.90
CA ASP A 484 -8.09 -7.03 -24.77
C ASP A 484 -6.88 -6.50 -23.96
N GLU A 485 -5.85 -5.98 -24.62
CA GLU A 485 -4.73 -5.30 -23.95
C GLU A 485 -5.19 -4.06 -23.16
N LEU A 486 -6.15 -3.29 -23.70
CA LEU A 486 -6.77 -2.17 -22.99
C LEU A 486 -7.53 -2.63 -21.74
N ARG A 487 -8.32 -3.70 -21.84
CA ARG A 487 -9.05 -4.30 -20.71
C ARG A 487 -8.09 -4.80 -19.62
N LEU A 488 -6.98 -5.42 -20.03
CA LEU A 488 -5.92 -5.85 -19.12
C LEU A 488 -5.23 -4.67 -18.45
N TRP A 489 -4.87 -3.64 -19.22
CA TRP A 489 -4.24 -2.41 -18.70
C TRP A 489 -5.08 -1.75 -17.61
N ALA A 490 -6.39 -1.63 -17.84
CA ALA A 490 -7.32 -1.08 -16.85
C ALA A 490 -7.47 -2.00 -15.63
N SER A 491 -7.60 -3.31 -15.85
CA SER A 491 -7.77 -4.30 -14.79
C SER A 491 -6.55 -4.42 -13.87
N TYR A 492 -5.35 -4.22 -14.39
CA TYR A 492 -4.10 -4.17 -13.62
C TYR A 492 -3.99 -2.94 -12.71
N ARG A 493 -4.78 -1.89 -12.95
CA ARG A 493 -4.83 -0.69 -12.10
C ARG A 493 -6.04 -0.68 -11.16
N GLY A 494 -7.02 -1.55 -11.40
CA GLY A 494 -8.14 -1.83 -10.51
C GLY A 494 -7.84 -2.83 -9.39
N GLN A 495 -8.88 -3.19 -8.63
CA GLN A 495 -8.86 -4.25 -7.62
C GLN A 495 -9.48 -5.54 -8.17
N THR A 496 -8.92 -6.06 -9.27
CA THR A 496 -9.45 -7.23 -10.00
C THR A 496 -8.72 -8.52 -9.63
N LEU A 497 -9.36 -9.68 -9.85
CA LEU A 497 -8.69 -10.98 -9.67
C LEU A 497 -7.48 -11.13 -10.61
N THR A 498 -7.57 -10.60 -11.84
CA THR A 498 -6.49 -10.69 -12.84
C THR A 498 -5.19 -10.03 -12.36
N ARG A 499 -5.27 -8.86 -11.72
CA ARG A 499 -4.11 -8.19 -11.11
C ARG A 499 -3.43 -9.06 -10.06
N THR A 500 -4.23 -9.60 -9.15
CA THR A 500 -3.75 -10.46 -8.06
C THR A 500 -3.12 -11.74 -8.60
N VAL A 501 -3.76 -12.39 -9.58
CA VAL A 501 -3.22 -13.60 -10.19
C VAL A 501 -1.89 -13.33 -10.88
N ARG A 502 -1.77 -12.25 -11.68
CA ARG A 502 -0.50 -11.84 -12.29
C ARG A 502 0.58 -11.66 -11.23
N GLY A 503 0.30 -10.88 -10.18
CA GLY A 503 1.27 -10.60 -9.11
C GLY A 503 1.76 -11.86 -8.40
N MET A 504 0.85 -12.78 -8.06
CA MET A 504 1.24 -14.05 -7.41
C MET A 504 2.04 -14.98 -8.34
N MET A 505 1.78 -14.92 -9.65
CA MET A 505 2.48 -15.75 -10.63
C MET A 505 3.93 -15.30 -10.89
N TYR A 506 4.32 -14.08 -10.46
CA TYR A 506 5.72 -13.68 -10.43
C TYR A 506 6.59 -14.59 -9.56
N TYR A 507 6.03 -15.25 -8.53
CA TYR A 507 6.76 -16.27 -7.77
C TYR A 507 7.28 -17.39 -8.67
N ARG A 508 6.44 -17.89 -9.58
CA ARG A 508 6.85 -18.93 -10.53
C ARG A 508 7.97 -18.41 -11.44
N GLN A 509 7.81 -17.22 -12.00
CA GLN A 509 8.79 -16.63 -12.90
C GLN A 509 10.14 -16.40 -12.22
N ALA A 510 10.14 -15.88 -10.99
CA ALA A 510 11.33 -15.73 -10.16
C ALA A 510 12.01 -17.08 -9.86
N LEU A 511 11.24 -18.11 -9.51
CA LEU A 511 11.77 -19.45 -9.23
C LEU A 511 12.36 -20.13 -10.46
N VAL A 512 11.77 -19.93 -11.64
CA VAL A 512 12.33 -20.46 -12.90
C VAL A 512 13.69 -19.82 -13.17
N LEU A 513 13.80 -18.48 -13.11
CA LEU A 513 15.08 -17.80 -13.31
C LEU A 513 16.12 -18.22 -12.26
N GLN A 514 15.74 -18.26 -10.98
CA GLN A 514 16.63 -18.67 -9.90
C GLN A 514 17.08 -20.13 -10.05
N SER A 515 16.22 -21.02 -10.56
CA SER A 515 16.58 -22.41 -10.85
C SER A 515 17.54 -22.49 -12.04
N CYS A 516 17.33 -21.69 -13.08
CA CYS A 516 18.26 -21.61 -14.20
C CYS A 516 19.65 -21.16 -13.71
N LEU A 517 19.71 -20.11 -12.89
CA LEU A 517 20.95 -19.61 -12.29
C LEU A 517 21.65 -20.63 -11.39
N ASP A 518 20.89 -21.46 -10.66
CA ASP A 518 21.43 -22.52 -9.80
C ASP A 518 22.00 -23.71 -10.61
N MET A 519 21.54 -23.93 -11.85
CA MET A 519 21.88 -25.08 -12.70
C MET A 519 22.82 -24.75 -13.87
N ALA A 520 22.95 -23.47 -14.26
CA ALA A 520 23.72 -23.06 -15.43
C ALA A 520 25.22 -23.39 -15.30
N PRO A 521 25.85 -23.98 -16.34
CA PRO A 521 27.29 -24.15 -16.38
C PRO A 521 28.00 -22.80 -16.51
N GLU A 522 29.27 -22.72 -16.10
CA GLU A 522 29.99 -21.45 -15.96
C GLU A 522 30.13 -20.67 -17.27
N ASN A 523 30.24 -21.35 -18.41
CA ASN A 523 30.40 -20.73 -19.72
C ASN A 523 29.10 -20.06 -20.19
N ASP A 524 27.95 -20.72 -20.03
CA ASP A 524 26.65 -20.20 -20.46
C ASP A 524 26.19 -19.01 -19.59
N LEU A 525 26.60 -18.98 -18.31
CA LEU A 525 26.36 -17.84 -17.42
C LEU A 525 27.09 -16.58 -17.90
N MET A 526 28.28 -16.74 -18.49
CA MET A 526 29.14 -15.66 -18.98
C MET A 526 28.79 -15.19 -20.39
N GLU A 527 28.16 -16.04 -21.20
CA GLU A 527 27.57 -15.66 -22.50
C GLU A 527 26.24 -14.92 -22.36
N GLY A 528 25.64 -14.97 -21.16
CA GLY A 528 24.47 -14.18 -20.79
C GLY A 528 23.21 -14.70 -21.47
N PHE A 529 22.40 -15.47 -20.74
CA PHE A 529 21.06 -15.78 -21.22
C PHE A 529 20.27 -14.48 -21.34
N ARG A 530 19.88 -14.06 -22.55
CA ARG A 530 18.91 -12.96 -22.66
C ARG A 530 17.63 -13.41 -21.98
N ALA A 531 16.96 -12.53 -21.24
CA ALA A 531 15.64 -12.83 -20.69
C ALA A 531 14.65 -13.29 -21.78
N ALA A 532 14.84 -12.86 -23.04
CA ALA A 532 14.12 -13.34 -24.22
C ALA A 532 14.54 -14.76 -24.67
N ASP A 533 15.81 -15.15 -24.55
CA ASP A 533 16.29 -16.49 -24.90
C ASP A 533 15.91 -17.54 -23.84
N ILE A 534 15.73 -17.13 -22.57
CA ILE A 534 15.11 -17.94 -21.51
C ILE A 534 13.63 -18.26 -21.85
N LEU A 535 13.00 -17.52 -22.74
CA LEU A 535 11.62 -17.75 -23.20
C LEU A 535 11.54 -18.61 -24.47
N SER A 536 12.66 -18.91 -25.14
CA SER A 536 12.68 -19.94 -26.19
C SER A 536 12.36 -21.29 -25.55
N GLU A 537 11.20 -21.86 -25.90
CA GLU A 537 10.64 -23.04 -25.24
C GLU A 537 11.50 -24.32 -25.41
N GLU A 538 12.53 -24.29 -26.26
CA GLU A 538 13.26 -25.47 -26.73
C GLU A 538 14.50 -25.85 -25.88
N SER A 539 14.90 -25.05 -24.88
CA SER A 539 16.05 -25.39 -24.03
C SER A 539 15.71 -26.46 -22.97
N HIS A 540 16.50 -27.54 -22.92
CA HIS A 540 16.38 -28.60 -21.91
C HIS A 540 16.53 -28.06 -20.47
N LEU A 541 17.43 -27.10 -20.25
CA LEU A 541 17.66 -26.47 -18.94
C LEU A 541 16.44 -25.67 -18.46
N LEU A 542 15.77 -24.98 -19.38
CA LEU A 542 14.53 -24.25 -19.09
C LEU A 542 13.40 -25.21 -18.69
N THR A 543 13.24 -26.32 -19.43
CA THR A 543 12.21 -27.33 -19.14
C THR A 543 12.42 -27.94 -17.75
N GLN A 544 13.67 -28.29 -17.41
CA GLN A 544 14.01 -28.78 -16.08
C GLN A 544 13.74 -27.73 -14.99
N SER A 545 14.08 -26.46 -15.24
CA SER A 545 13.85 -25.36 -14.29
C SER A 545 12.37 -25.06 -14.08
N LYS A 546 11.55 -25.09 -15.14
CA LYS A 546 10.08 -25.02 -15.08
C LYS A 546 9.53 -26.16 -14.19
N ALA A 547 10.00 -27.39 -14.39
CA ALA A 547 9.56 -28.53 -13.59
C ALA A 547 9.92 -28.39 -12.10
N VAL A 548 11.12 -27.91 -11.76
CA VAL A 548 11.50 -27.66 -10.36
C VAL A 548 10.66 -26.56 -9.74
N ALA A 549 10.40 -25.46 -10.46
CA ALA A 549 9.53 -24.39 -9.99
C ALA A 549 8.10 -24.91 -9.72
N ASP A 550 7.54 -25.72 -10.63
CA ASP A 550 6.19 -26.28 -10.49
C ASP A 550 6.09 -27.35 -9.38
N MET A 551 7.20 -27.98 -8.99
CA MET A 551 7.26 -28.84 -7.79
C MET A 551 7.30 -28.02 -6.48
N LYS A 552 7.80 -26.78 -6.52
CA LYS A 552 8.00 -25.94 -5.33
C LYS A 552 6.87 -24.95 -5.07
N PHE A 553 6.16 -24.53 -6.11
CA PHE A 553 5.13 -23.51 -6.03
C PHE A 553 3.83 -23.96 -6.69
N THR A 554 2.72 -23.82 -5.97
CA THR A 554 1.37 -24.02 -6.51
C THR A 554 0.44 -22.89 -6.07
N TYR A 555 -0.42 -22.42 -6.98
CA TYR A 555 -1.36 -21.35 -6.66
C TYR A 555 -2.80 -21.85 -6.76
N VAL A 556 -3.56 -21.73 -5.67
CA VAL A 556 -4.97 -22.10 -5.59
C VAL A 556 -5.82 -20.85 -5.37
N VAL A 557 -6.71 -20.56 -6.31
CA VAL A 557 -7.75 -19.55 -6.13
C VAL A 557 -9.05 -20.27 -5.79
N SER A 558 -9.68 -19.88 -4.69
CA SER A 558 -10.94 -20.45 -4.27
C SER A 558 -12.10 -19.59 -4.77
N CYS A 559 -12.76 -20.03 -5.84
CA CYS A 559 -13.88 -19.37 -6.49
C CYS A 559 -15.18 -20.10 -6.14
N GLN A 560 -15.73 -19.90 -4.93
CA GLN A 560 -16.88 -20.66 -4.45
C GLN A 560 -18.12 -20.64 -5.37
N SER A 561 -18.32 -19.57 -6.16
CA SER A 561 -19.44 -19.43 -7.09
C SER A 561 -19.16 -19.88 -8.53
N TYR A 562 -17.95 -20.36 -8.83
CA TYR A 562 -17.55 -20.72 -10.20
C TYR A 562 -18.45 -21.78 -10.83
N GLY A 563 -18.87 -22.80 -10.08
CA GLY A 563 -19.77 -23.85 -10.59
C GLY A 563 -21.13 -23.31 -11.04
N ILE A 564 -21.66 -22.30 -10.33
CA ILE A 564 -22.91 -21.63 -10.70
C ILE A 564 -22.68 -20.71 -11.91
N GLN A 565 -21.62 -19.91 -11.90
CA GLN A 565 -21.25 -18.98 -12.98
C GLN A 565 -21.02 -19.72 -14.30
N LYS A 566 -20.39 -20.90 -14.24
CA LYS A 566 -20.17 -21.77 -15.40
C LYS A 566 -21.49 -22.26 -15.99
N ARG A 567 -22.44 -22.68 -15.15
CA ARG A 567 -23.76 -23.16 -15.60
C ARG A 567 -24.64 -22.04 -16.14
N SER A 568 -24.49 -20.82 -15.63
CA SER A 568 -25.24 -19.66 -16.11
C SER A 568 -24.63 -18.98 -17.34
N GLY A 569 -23.45 -19.41 -17.81
CA GLY A 569 -22.75 -18.75 -18.93
C GLY A 569 -22.26 -17.33 -18.60
N ASP A 570 -21.93 -17.06 -17.33
CA ASP A 570 -21.44 -15.76 -16.87
C ASP A 570 -20.04 -15.46 -17.46
N ALA A 571 -19.82 -14.24 -17.95
CA ALA A 571 -18.54 -13.79 -18.51
C ALA A 571 -17.37 -14.02 -17.55
N ARG A 572 -17.60 -13.88 -16.23
CA ARG A 572 -16.57 -14.12 -15.20
C ARG A 572 -16.02 -15.54 -15.22
N ALA A 573 -16.84 -16.54 -15.58
CA ALA A 573 -16.37 -17.92 -15.68
C ALA A 573 -15.42 -18.12 -16.87
N GLN A 574 -15.67 -17.40 -17.97
CA GLN A 574 -14.79 -17.40 -19.16
C GLN A 574 -13.47 -16.70 -18.85
N ASP A 575 -13.50 -15.56 -18.14
CA ASP A 575 -12.30 -14.85 -17.71
C ASP A 575 -11.45 -15.69 -16.74
N ILE A 576 -12.07 -16.41 -15.80
CA ILE A 576 -11.37 -17.35 -14.90
C ILE A 576 -10.72 -18.49 -15.71
N LEU A 577 -11.40 -19.02 -16.72
CA LEU A 577 -10.84 -20.03 -17.60
C LEU A 577 -9.63 -19.48 -18.38
N ARG A 578 -9.72 -18.25 -18.91
CA ARG A 578 -8.60 -17.56 -19.56
C ARG A 578 -7.39 -17.48 -18.63
N LEU A 579 -7.58 -17.09 -17.37
CA LEU A 579 -6.49 -17.05 -16.38
C LEU A 579 -5.84 -18.43 -16.16
N MET A 580 -6.63 -19.51 -16.11
CA MET A 580 -6.09 -20.87 -15.97
C MET A 580 -5.27 -21.30 -17.20
N THR A 581 -5.65 -20.86 -18.40
CA THR A 581 -4.92 -21.12 -19.64
C THR A 581 -3.63 -20.31 -19.72
N THR A 582 -3.66 -19.03 -19.34
CA THR A 582 -2.46 -18.17 -19.30
C THR A 582 -1.44 -18.63 -18.26
N TYR A 583 -1.88 -19.16 -17.12
CA TYR A 583 -1.01 -19.53 -16.00
C TYR A 583 -1.12 -21.03 -15.66
N PRO A 584 -0.22 -21.89 -16.19
CA PRO A 584 -0.31 -23.34 -16.04
C PRO A 584 -0.25 -23.89 -14.61
N SER A 585 0.25 -23.12 -13.64
CA SER A 585 0.36 -23.52 -12.21
C SER A 585 -0.82 -23.04 -11.37
N LEU A 586 -1.72 -22.25 -11.94
CA LEU A 586 -2.97 -21.81 -11.32
C LEU A 586 -3.97 -22.97 -11.27
N ARG A 587 -4.63 -23.14 -10.13
CA ARG A 587 -5.73 -24.08 -9.91
C ARG A 587 -6.91 -23.34 -9.32
N VAL A 588 -8.11 -23.71 -9.73
CA VAL A 588 -9.34 -23.11 -9.19
C VAL A 588 -10.09 -24.14 -8.37
N ALA A 589 -10.34 -23.83 -7.10
CA ALA A 589 -11.19 -24.60 -6.21
C ALA A 589 -12.57 -23.96 -6.16
N TYR A 590 -13.66 -24.75 -6.20
CA TYR A 590 -15.02 -24.21 -6.09
C TYR A 590 -15.96 -25.19 -5.41
N ILE A 591 -17.13 -24.68 -5.01
CA ILE A 591 -18.21 -25.50 -4.47
C ILE A 591 -19.18 -25.81 -5.60
N ASP A 592 -19.34 -27.09 -5.93
CA ASP A 592 -20.29 -27.56 -6.92
C ASP A 592 -21.56 -28.07 -6.23
N GLU A 593 -22.67 -27.40 -6.49
CA GLU A 593 -24.01 -27.81 -6.04
C GLU A 593 -24.67 -28.64 -7.15
N VAL A 594 -24.99 -29.90 -6.85
CA VAL A 594 -25.64 -30.84 -7.77
C VAL A 594 -26.95 -31.32 -7.15
N GLU A 595 -28.00 -31.29 -7.94
CA GLU A 595 -29.29 -31.87 -7.57
C GLU A 595 -29.28 -33.37 -7.93
N GLU A 596 -29.23 -34.23 -6.92
CA GLU A 596 -29.33 -35.68 -7.11
C GLU A 596 -30.75 -36.14 -6.77
N THR A 597 -31.37 -36.94 -7.64
CA THR A 597 -32.57 -37.69 -7.28
C THR A 597 -32.16 -38.84 -6.37
N SER A 598 -32.79 -38.93 -5.20
CA SER A 598 -32.58 -40.00 -4.23
C SER A 598 -32.55 -41.36 -4.93
N LYS A 599 -31.42 -42.07 -4.81
CA LYS A 599 -31.30 -43.44 -5.32
C LYS A 599 -32.24 -44.33 -4.52
N GLU A 600 -33.06 -45.08 -5.24
CA GLU A 600 -33.98 -46.10 -4.71
C GLU A 600 -33.26 -47.02 -3.73
N GLY A 601 -33.76 -47.08 -2.50
CA GLY A 601 -33.18 -47.93 -1.47
C GLY A 601 -33.68 -47.70 -0.06
N GLU A 602 -34.98 -47.42 0.14
CA GLU A 602 -35.79 -47.97 1.24
C GLU A 602 -37.23 -47.48 1.11
N ALA A 603 -38.16 -48.42 1.20
CA ALA A 603 -39.57 -48.23 0.89
C ALA A 603 -40.28 -47.29 1.88
N SER A 604 -40.50 -46.05 1.49
CA SER A 604 -41.56 -45.20 2.09
C SER A 604 -42.47 -44.67 0.99
N LYS A 605 -43.73 -45.11 1.01
CA LYS A 605 -44.82 -44.79 0.07
C LYS A 605 -45.32 -43.34 0.19
N ASP A 606 -44.44 -42.34 0.05
CA ASP A 606 -44.87 -40.94 -0.10
C ASP A 606 -44.35 -40.33 -1.40
N ARG A 607 -45.28 -40.02 -2.30
CA ARG A 607 -45.05 -39.41 -3.62
C ARG A 607 -44.69 -37.92 -3.50
N SER A 608 -43.54 -37.63 -2.90
CA SER A 608 -42.80 -36.39 -3.20
C SER A 608 -41.36 -36.78 -3.47
N LYS A 609 -40.94 -36.72 -4.75
CA LYS A 609 -39.54 -36.84 -5.13
C LYS A 609 -38.79 -35.70 -4.46
N LYS A 610 -38.21 -35.93 -3.28
CA LYS A 610 -37.35 -34.96 -2.62
C LYS A 610 -36.05 -34.90 -3.42
N ILE A 611 -35.90 -33.83 -4.20
CA ILE A 611 -34.63 -33.45 -4.82
C ILE A 611 -33.70 -33.08 -3.67
N GLU A 612 -32.62 -33.83 -3.49
CA GLU A 612 -31.62 -33.54 -2.46
C GLU A 612 -30.43 -32.83 -3.10
N LYS A 613 -30.07 -31.67 -2.53
CA LYS A 613 -28.92 -30.88 -2.96
C LYS A 613 -27.66 -31.47 -2.34
N VAL A 614 -26.79 -32.00 -3.19
CA VAL A 614 -25.48 -32.53 -2.80
C VAL A 614 -24.41 -31.50 -3.13
N TYR A 615 -23.50 -31.28 -2.20
CA TYR A 615 -22.41 -30.31 -2.33
C TYR A 615 -21.08 -31.03 -2.49
N TYR A 616 -20.26 -30.58 -3.42
CA TYR A 616 -18.90 -31.07 -3.65
C TYR A 616 -17.89 -29.93 -3.58
N SER A 617 -16.72 -30.17 -3.00
CA SER A 617 -15.55 -29.30 -3.17
C SER A 617 -14.73 -29.87 -4.33
N ALA A 618 -14.59 -29.10 -5.41
CA ALA A 618 -13.92 -29.53 -6.64
C ALA A 618 -12.69 -28.67 -6.92
N LEU A 619 -11.66 -29.27 -7.53
CA LEU A 619 -10.44 -28.60 -8.00
C LEU A 619 -10.32 -28.80 -9.51
N VAL A 620 -10.21 -27.71 -10.26
CA VAL A 620 -10.04 -27.71 -11.72
C VAL A 620 -8.73 -27.07 -12.15
N LYS A 621 -8.33 -27.42 -13.38
CA LYS A 621 -7.20 -26.84 -14.13
C LYS A 621 -7.59 -26.74 -15.60
N ALA A 622 -7.01 -25.78 -16.33
CA ALA A 622 -7.03 -25.80 -17.79
C ALA A 622 -6.39 -27.08 -18.36
N ALA A 623 -7.08 -27.72 -19.31
CA ALA A 623 -6.58 -28.86 -20.06
C ALA A 623 -5.42 -28.42 -20.97
N VAL A 624 -4.40 -29.28 -21.09
CA VAL A 624 -3.30 -29.09 -22.05
C VAL A 624 -3.71 -29.81 -23.33
N THR A 625 -4.52 -29.17 -24.18
CA THR A 625 -4.93 -29.75 -25.47
C THR A 625 -4.31 -29.01 -26.65
N LYS A 626 -4.00 -29.78 -27.70
CA LYS A 626 -3.65 -29.24 -29.02
C LYS A 626 -4.89 -28.53 -29.61
N PRO A 627 -4.73 -27.50 -30.47
CA PRO A 627 -5.80 -26.58 -30.85
C PRO A 627 -7.02 -27.16 -31.60
N ASP A 628 -7.00 -28.44 -32.01
CA ASP A 628 -7.84 -28.92 -33.13
C ASP A 628 -8.97 -29.91 -32.77
N ASP A 629 -9.41 -30.02 -31.50
CA ASP A 629 -10.50 -30.96 -31.13
C ASP A 629 -11.75 -30.22 -30.58
N PRO A 630 -12.72 -29.85 -31.44
CA PRO A 630 -13.91 -29.11 -31.05
C PRO A 630 -14.90 -30.02 -30.30
N GLY A 631 -14.91 -29.92 -28.97
CA GLY A 631 -15.88 -30.61 -28.11
C GLY A 631 -15.40 -30.96 -26.70
N GLN A 632 -14.11 -30.82 -26.39
CA GLN A 632 -13.59 -31.11 -25.05
C GLN A 632 -13.79 -29.94 -24.09
N LYS A 633 -14.22 -30.25 -22.86
CA LYS A 633 -14.23 -29.28 -21.76
C LYS A 633 -12.80 -28.79 -21.51
N LEU A 634 -12.56 -27.50 -21.74
CA LEU A 634 -11.27 -26.85 -21.53
C LEU A 634 -10.85 -26.85 -20.05
N ASP A 635 -11.79 -27.05 -19.13
CA ASP A 635 -11.52 -27.24 -17.71
C ASP A 635 -11.59 -28.72 -17.30
N GLN A 636 -10.48 -29.23 -16.80
CA GLN A 636 -10.33 -30.60 -16.32
C GLN A 636 -10.51 -30.66 -14.80
N ASP A 637 -11.49 -31.45 -14.34
CA ASP A 637 -11.65 -31.80 -12.93
C ASP A 637 -10.48 -32.69 -12.48
N ILE A 638 -9.70 -32.24 -11.49
CA ILE A 638 -8.60 -33.00 -10.91
C ILE A 638 -9.09 -33.82 -9.71
N TYR A 639 -9.77 -33.16 -8.78
CA TYR A 639 -10.28 -33.77 -7.55
C TYR A 639 -11.71 -33.30 -7.30
N ARG A 640 -12.53 -34.19 -6.75
CA ARG A 640 -13.89 -33.89 -6.34
C ARG A 640 -14.20 -34.61 -5.02
N ILE A 641 -14.57 -33.86 -4.00
CA ILE A 641 -14.78 -34.36 -2.64
C ILE A 641 -16.20 -34.01 -2.21
N LYS A 642 -17.02 -35.01 -1.86
CA LYS A 642 -18.37 -34.79 -1.36
C LYS A 642 -18.33 -34.14 0.03
N LEU A 643 -19.06 -33.05 0.19
CA LEU A 643 -19.20 -32.32 1.45
C LEU A 643 -20.40 -32.85 2.25
N PRO A 644 -20.37 -32.75 3.59
CA PRO A 644 -21.47 -33.23 4.43
C PRO A 644 -22.75 -32.38 4.33
N GLY A 645 -22.69 -31.22 3.67
CA GLY A 645 -23.80 -30.29 3.49
C GLY A 645 -23.32 -28.98 2.88
N ASN A 646 -24.17 -27.95 2.93
CA ASN A 646 -23.80 -26.61 2.48
C ASN A 646 -22.67 -26.04 3.34
N ALA A 647 -21.50 -25.80 2.74
CA ALA A 647 -20.34 -25.22 3.41
C ALA A 647 -20.47 -23.71 3.67
N MET A 648 -21.41 -23.02 3.02
CA MET A 648 -21.63 -21.58 3.14
C MET A 648 -22.46 -21.24 4.39
N LEU A 649 -21.79 -21.09 5.53
CA LEU A 649 -22.43 -20.86 6.83
C LEU A 649 -22.54 -19.38 7.22
N GLY A 650 -21.49 -18.58 6.92
CA GLY A 650 -21.37 -17.18 7.34
C GLY A 650 -20.98 -16.24 6.19
N GLU A 651 -19.95 -15.44 6.43
CA GLU A 651 -19.52 -14.29 5.61
C GLU A 651 -18.90 -14.68 4.25
N GLY A 652 -18.55 -15.95 4.07
CA GLY A 652 -18.05 -16.50 2.81
C GLY A 652 -16.53 -16.62 2.78
N LYS A 653 -15.75 -15.61 3.18
CA LYS A 653 -14.27 -15.67 3.13
C LYS A 653 -13.68 -16.87 3.91
N PRO A 654 -14.00 -17.09 5.21
CA PRO A 654 -13.43 -18.22 5.95
C PRO A 654 -13.91 -19.57 5.42
N GLU A 655 -15.16 -19.68 4.98
CA GLU A 655 -15.68 -20.90 4.33
C GLU A 655 -14.92 -21.21 3.04
N ASN A 656 -14.70 -20.18 2.21
CA ASN A 656 -13.96 -20.25 0.94
C ASN A 656 -12.53 -20.74 1.15
N GLN A 657 -11.82 -20.21 2.16
CA GLN A 657 -10.49 -20.68 2.50
C GLN A 657 -10.50 -22.13 3.04
N ASN A 658 -11.44 -22.46 3.93
CA ASN A 658 -11.45 -23.75 4.60
C ASN A 658 -11.80 -24.92 3.67
N HIS A 659 -12.69 -24.75 2.68
CA HIS A 659 -12.97 -25.85 1.74
C HIS A 659 -11.84 -26.07 0.72
N ALA A 660 -11.07 -25.02 0.40
CA ALA A 660 -10.00 -25.09 -0.59
C ALA A 660 -8.63 -25.47 0.01
N ILE A 661 -8.41 -25.29 1.31
CA ILE A 661 -7.12 -25.54 1.96
C ILE A 661 -6.61 -26.98 1.74
N ILE A 662 -7.51 -27.95 1.59
CA ILE A 662 -7.17 -29.36 1.31
C ILE A 662 -6.48 -29.57 -0.04
N PHE A 663 -6.67 -28.66 -0.99
CA PHE A 663 -6.05 -28.71 -2.32
C PHE A 663 -4.67 -28.06 -2.37
N THR A 664 -4.30 -27.30 -1.35
CA THR A 664 -2.96 -26.70 -1.24
C THR A 664 -1.89 -27.79 -1.01
N ARG A 665 -0.65 -27.53 -1.41
CA ARG A 665 0.51 -28.43 -1.32
C ARG A 665 1.75 -27.73 -0.74
N GLY A 666 2.75 -28.51 -0.34
CA GLY A 666 3.97 -27.99 0.28
C GLY A 666 3.85 -27.79 1.79
N GLU A 667 4.89 -27.19 2.37
CA GLU A 667 5.03 -26.97 3.81
C GLU A 667 4.61 -25.54 4.22
N GLY A 668 4.85 -24.56 3.36
CA GLY A 668 4.35 -23.20 3.53
C GLY A 668 2.98 -23.00 2.90
N LEU A 669 2.12 -22.21 3.55
CA LEU A 669 0.86 -21.73 2.98
C LEU A 669 0.78 -20.22 3.16
N GLN A 670 0.96 -19.47 2.07
CA GLN A 670 0.68 -18.04 2.05
C GLN A 670 -0.80 -17.84 1.76
N THR A 671 -1.47 -17.11 2.62
CA THR A 671 -2.83 -16.69 2.36
C THR A 671 -2.79 -15.27 1.78
N ILE A 672 -3.62 -14.97 0.79
CA ILE A 672 -3.63 -13.68 0.07
C ILE A 672 -5.08 -13.19 -0.09
N ASP A 673 -5.35 -11.92 0.21
CA ASP A 673 -6.64 -11.31 -0.11
C ASP A 673 -6.73 -11.03 -1.62
N MET A 674 -7.93 -11.11 -2.20
CA MET A 674 -8.14 -10.90 -3.64
C MET A 674 -7.67 -9.54 -4.17
N ASN A 675 -7.48 -8.52 -3.33
CA ASN A 675 -7.01 -7.19 -3.71
C ASN A 675 -5.52 -6.96 -3.40
N GLN A 676 -4.75 -8.03 -3.17
CA GLN A 676 -3.31 -7.96 -2.95
C GLN A 676 -2.53 -8.48 -4.15
N GLU A 677 -1.37 -7.88 -4.42
CA GLU A 677 -0.46 -8.32 -5.46
C GLU A 677 0.98 -8.37 -4.97
N HIS A 678 1.78 -9.25 -5.55
CA HIS A 678 3.24 -9.19 -5.39
C HIS A 678 3.87 -8.43 -6.53
N TYR A 679 5.00 -7.81 -6.20
CA TYR A 679 5.88 -7.17 -7.16
C TYR A 679 6.99 -8.14 -7.58
N MET A 680 7.37 -8.16 -8.86
CA MET A 680 8.37 -9.08 -9.40
C MET A 680 9.65 -9.15 -8.55
N GLU A 681 10.23 -8.00 -8.24
CA GLU A 681 11.45 -7.87 -7.45
C GLU A 681 11.32 -8.39 -6.02
N GLU A 682 10.13 -8.33 -5.43
CA GLU A 682 9.86 -8.82 -4.08
C GLU A 682 9.79 -10.34 -4.04
N THR A 683 9.27 -10.97 -5.10
CA THR A 683 9.12 -12.44 -5.17
C THR A 683 10.44 -13.20 -5.13
N LEU A 684 11.55 -12.55 -5.55
CA LEU A 684 12.90 -13.10 -5.49
C LEU A 684 13.33 -13.49 -4.06
N LYS A 685 12.75 -12.85 -3.04
CA LYS A 685 13.07 -13.04 -1.61
C LYS A 685 12.29 -14.18 -0.94
N MET A 686 11.40 -14.88 -1.65
CA MET A 686 10.58 -15.93 -1.06
C MET A 686 11.41 -17.07 -0.46
N ARG A 687 12.51 -17.44 -1.12
CA ARG A 687 13.45 -18.45 -0.62
C ARG A 687 14.04 -18.05 0.73
N ASN A 688 14.38 -16.78 0.89
CA ASN A 688 14.91 -16.21 2.13
C ASN A 688 13.85 -16.22 3.22
N LEU A 689 12.63 -15.74 2.91
CA LEU A 689 11.52 -15.70 3.87
C LEU A 689 11.16 -17.08 4.42
N LEU A 690 11.05 -18.10 3.57
CA LEU A 690 10.73 -19.46 4.02
C LEU A 690 11.81 -20.07 4.92
N GLN A 691 13.06 -19.61 4.87
CA GLN A 691 14.10 -20.06 5.82
C GLN A 691 13.85 -19.57 7.24
N GLU A 692 13.03 -18.53 7.47
CA GLU A 692 12.73 -18.05 8.82
C GLU A 692 11.98 -19.10 9.65
N PHE A 693 11.20 -20.00 9.01
CA PHE A 693 10.60 -21.16 9.69
C PHE A 693 11.66 -22.08 10.33
N THR A 694 12.88 -22.10 9.81
CA THR A 694 13.97 -22.96 10.29
C THR A 694 14.87 -22.27 11.33
N LYS A 695 14.58 -21.02 11.70
CA LYS A 695 15.35 -20.25 12.69
C LYS A 695 14.55 -20.05 13.98
N LYS A 696 15.23 -20.21 15.12
CA LYS A 696 14.64 -19.94 16.44
C LYS A 696 14.92 -18.50 16.86
N HIS A 697 14.02 -17.57 16.52
CA HIS A 697 14.20 -16.14 16.83
C HIS A 697 14.11 -15.82 18.32
N ASP A 698 13.37 -16.61 19.10
CA ASP A 698 13.26 -16.49 20.55
C ASP A 698 14.25 -17.38 21.32
N GLY A 699 15.10 -18.13 20.60
CA GLY A 699 16.02 -19.13 21.12
C GLY A 699 15.39 -20.48 21.45
N VAL A 700 14.06 -20.62 21.40
CA VAL A 700 13.32 -21.80 21.90
C VAL A 700 12.50 -22.45 20.79
N ARG A 701 11.63 -21.69 20.13
CA ARG A 701 10.56 -22.16 19.24
C ARG A 701 10.79 -21.72 17.80
N TYR A 702 10.36 -22.57 16.87
CA TYR A 702 10.27 -22.22 15.47
C TYR A 702 9.00 -21.38 15.22
N PRO A 703 9.06 -20.38 14.33
CA PRO A 703 7.87 -19.67 13.89
C PRO A 703 6.84 -20.63 13.29
N THR A 704 5.58 -20.34 13.52
CA THR A 704 4.44 -21.03 12.88
C THR A 704 3.73 -20.10 11.91
N ILE A 705 3.90 -18.78 12.05
CA ILE A 705 3.38 -17.77 11.14
C ILE A 705 4.48 -16.72 10.91
N LEU A 706 4.81 -16.46 9.65
CA LEU A 706 5.74 -15.42 9.22
C LEU A 706 4.95 -14.22 8.72
N GLY A 707 5.13 -13.10 9.40
CA GLY A 707 4.52 -11.83 9.05
C GLY A 707 5.27 -11.07 7.98
N VAL A 708 4.55 -10.49 7.03
CA VAL A 708 5.10 -9.66 5.96
C VAL A 708 4.39 -8.30 5.96
N ARG A 709 5.11 -7.22 5.66
CA ARG A 709 4.52 -5.87 5.56
C ARG A 709 3.68 -5.70 4.29
N GLU A 710 2.74 -4.78 4.35
CA GLU A 710 1.88 -4.39 3.23
C GLU A 710 2.27 -3.00 2.70
N HIS A 711 2.02 -2.76 1.42
CA HIS A 711 2.13 -1.47 0.76
C HIS A 711 0.78 -1.08 0.15
N ILE A 712 0.18 0.01 0.63
CA ILE A 712 -1.15 0.45 0.16
C ILE A 712 -1.01 1.31 -1.10
N PHE A 713 -1.27 0.71 -2.27
CA PHE A 713 -1.05 1.39 -3.56
C PHE A 713 -2.17 2.35 -3.96
N THR A 714 -3.34 2.32 -3.32
CA THR A 714 -4.45 3.25 -3.60
C THR A 714 -4.31 4.60 -2.87
N GLY A 715 -3.21 4.82 -2.13
CA GLY A 715 -3.02 6.02 -1.31
C GLY A 715 -2.92 7.34 -2.10
N SER A 716 -2.53 7.31 -3.37
CA SER A 716 -2.42 8.50 -4.24
C SER A 716 -3.76 8.96 -4.86
N VAL A 717 -4.82 8.16 -4.70
CA VAL A 717 -6.08 8.35 -5.44
C VAL A 717 -6.94 9.49 -4.88
N SER A 718 -6.94 9.67 -3.55
CA SER A 718 -7.69 10.74 -2.88
C SER A 718 -7.01 11.15 -1.56
N SER A 719 -7.37 12.31 -1.00
CA SER A 719 -6.87 12.73 0.32
C SER A 719 -7.28 11.76 1.43
N LEU A 720 -8.52 11.25 1.40
CA LEU A 720 -9.00 10.22 2.33
C LEU A 720 -8.19 8.93 2.22
N ALA A 721 -7.92 8.49 0.98
CA ALA A 721 -7.10 7.32 0.72
C ALA A 721 -5.67 7.52 1.24
N TRP A 722 -5.11 8.73 1.09
CA TRP A 722 -3.80 9.07 1.63
C TRP A 722 -3.76 8.98 3.16
N PHE A 723 -4.77 9.51 3.86
CA PHE A 723 -4.84 9.46 5.32
C PHE A 723 -4.89 8.03 5.84
N MET A 724 -5.75 7.21 5.24
CA MET A 724 -5.89 5.79 5.60
C MET A 724 -4.64 4.99 5.26
N SER A 725 -4.05 5.23 4.08
CA SER A 725 -2.81 4.57 3.65
C SER A 725 -1.67 4.83 4.65
N ASN A 726 -1.48 6.06 5.11
CA ASN A 726 -0.42 6.38 6.08
C ASN A 726 -0.71 5.76 7.47
N GLN A 727 -1.97 5.81 7.94
CA GLN A 727 -2.35 5.17 9.20
C GLN A 727 -2.12 3.66 9.16
N GLU A 728 -2.51 3.01 8.06
CA GLU A 728 -2.34 1.58 7.89
C GLU A 728 -0.87 1.19 7.72
N THR A 729 -0.09 1.95 6.94
CA THR A 729 1.36 1.77 6.80
C THR A 729 2.03 1.74 8.18
N SER A 730 1.66 2.69 9.05
CA SER A 730 2.16 2.71 10.43
C SER A 730 1.77 1.47 11.24
N PHE A 731 0.58 0.90 11.03
CA PHE A 731 0.17 -0.32 11.73
C PHE A 731 0.94 -1.54 11.21
N VAL A 732 1.05 -1.71 9.89
CA VAL A 732 1.63 -2.90 9.24
C VAL A 732 3.17 -2.95 9.30
N THR A 733 3.84 -1.85 9.66
CA THR A 733 5.29 -1.78 9.89
C THR A 733 5.64 -1.60 11.37
N ILE A 734 5.81 -0.37 11.86
CA ILE A 734 6.24 -0.06 13.23
C ILE A 734 5.33 -0.69 14.29
N GLY A 735 4.02 -0.76 14.05
CA GLY A 735 3.07 -1.48 14.89
C GLY A 735 3.42 -2.98 14.98
N GLN A 736 3.42 -3.69 13.85
CA GLN A 736 3.76 -5.12 13.79
C GLN A 736 5.17 -5.43 14.32
N ARG A 737 6.14 -4.55 14.06
CA ARG A 737 7.53 -4.63 14.56
C ARG A 737 7.54 -4.73 16.09
N VAL A 738 6.86 -3.80 16.77
CA VAL A 738 6.79 -3.77 18.25
C VAL A 738 5.97 -4.93 18.81
N LEU A 739 4.88 -5.33 18.14
CA LEU A 739 4.07 -6.49 18.52
C LEU A 739 4.87 -7.80 18.48
N ALA A 740 5.72 -7.97 17.46
CA ALA A 740 6.60 -9.12 17.35
C ALA A 740 7.73 -9.07 18.38
N ASN A 741 8.42 -7.93 18.49
CA ASN A 741 9.53 -7.75 19.42
C ASN A 741 9.60 -6.27 19.88
N PRO A 742 9.50 -5.95 21.19
CA PRO A 742 9.63 -6.83 22.35
C PRO A 742 8.34 -7.42 22.92
N LEU A 743 7.15 -7.09 22.40
CA LEU A 743 5.90 -7.41 23.11
C LEU A 743 5.48 -8.88 23.02
N ARG A 744 5.88 -9.61 21.97
CA ARG A 744 5.57 -11.03 21.74
C ARG A 744 4.08 -11.36 21.80
N VAL A 745 3.27 -10.47 21.21
CA VAL A 745 1.81 -10.60 21.06
C VAL A 745 1.36 -10.28 19.63
N ARG A 746 2.25 -10.44 18.65
CA ARG A 746 1.84 -10.42 17.25
C ARG A 746 0.94 -11.62 16.97
N PHE A 747 -0.19 -11.36 16.34
CA PHE A 747 -1.11 -12.36 15.81
C PHE A 747 -1.17 -12.25 14.27
N HIS A 748 -2.03 -13.06 13.66
CA HIS A 748 -2.35 -12.93 12.24
C HIS A 748 -3.38 -11.80 12.06
N TYR A 749 -2.98 -10.66 11.50
CA TYR A 749 -3.88 -9.50 11.31
C TYR A 749 -4.46 -9.43 9.90
N GLY A 750 -4.60 -10.59 9.26
CA GLY A 750 -4.94 -10.73 7.85
C GLY A 750 -3.73 -11.06 7.00
N HIS A 751 -4.01 -11.32 5.73
CA HIS A 751 -3.06 -11.55 4.65
C HIS A 751 -2.03 -10.41 4.58
N PRO A 752 -0.76 -10.64 4.19
CA PRO A 752 -0.25 -11.73 3.36
C PRO A 752 0.70 -12.68 4.10
N ASP A 753 0.41 -12.96 5.37
CA ASP A 753 1.23 -13.85 6.21
C ASP A 753 1.38 -15.26 5.62
N ILE A 754 2.51 -15.92 5.95
CA ILE A 754 2.80 -17.29 5.56
C ILE A 754 2.68 -18.20 6.79
N PHE A 755 1.93 -19.29 6.65
CA PHE A 755 1.69 -20.28 7.69
C PHE A 755 2.56 -21.52 7.48
N ASP A 756 3.01 -22.11 8.59
CA ASP A 756 3.35 -23.52 8.61
C ASP A 756 2.06 -24.32 8.37
N ARG A 757 1.93 -24.85 7.16
CA ARG A 757 0.72 -25.55 6.70
C ARG A 757 0.47 -26.81 7.53
N LEU A 758 1.50 -27.57 7.87
CA LEU A 758 1.38 -28.83 8.61
C LEU A 758 0.88 -28.57 10.04
N PHE A 759 1.39 -27.51 10.67
CA PHE A 759 0.91 -27.08 11.97
C PHE A 759 -0.57 -26.68 11.93
N HIS A 760 -0.98 -25.83 10.98
CA HIS A 760 -2.33 -25.25 10.98
C HIS A 760 -3.43 -26.20 10.48
N LEU A 761 -3.14 -27.05 9.48
CA LEU A 761 -4.11 -28.03 8.97
C LEU A 761 -4.64 -28.97 10.06
N THR A 762 -3.75 -29.41 10.94
CA THR A 762 -4.10 -30.33 12.04
C THR A 762 -4.71 -29.62 13.25
N ARG A 763 -4.82 -28.29 13.22
CA ARG A 763 -5.07 -27.47 14.41
C ARG A 763 -6.19 -26.45 14.26
N GLY A 764 -7.00 -26.51 13.21
CA GLY A 764 -8.18 -25.64 13.04
C GLY A 764 -8.09 -24.66 11.87
N GLY A 765 -7.13 -24.84 10.96
CA GLY A 765 -7.05 -24.09 9.71
C GLY A 765 -6.42 -22.70 9.85
N VAL A 766 -6.66 -21.87 8.84
CA VAL A 766 -6.11 -20.51 8.71
C VAL A 766 -7.13 -19.40 8.98
N SER A 767 -8.41 -19.74 9.13
CA SER A 767 -9.47 -18.80 9.47
C SER A 767 -10.64 -19.51 10.15
N LYS A 768 -11.38 -18.78 10.99
CA LYS A 768 -12.48 -19.33 11.80
C LYS A 768 -13.83 -19.03 11.16
N ALA A 769 -14.42 -20.01 10.49
CA ALA A 769 -15.75 -19.91 9.90
C ALA A 769 -16.85 -19.96 10.98
N SER A 770 -17.86 -19.11 10.83
CA SER A 770 -18.96 -19.03 11.78
C SER A 770 -20.10 -18.13 11.26
N LYS A 771 -21.32 -18.44 11.67
CA LYS A 771 -22.52 -17.67 11.33
C LYS A 771 -22.65 -16.48 12.29
N ILE A 772 -22.52 -15.25 11.78
CA ILE A 772 -22.78 -13.97 12.48
C ILE A 772 -21.76 -13.62 13.59
N ILE A 773 -21.02 -14.58 14.15
CA ILE A 773 -19.99 -14.36 15.18
C ILE A 773 -18.58 -14.63 14.62
N ASN A 774 -17.57 -13.88 15.06
CA ASN A 774 -16.17 -13.89 14.58
C ASN A 774 -15.95 -13.14 13.24
N LEU A 775 -16.47 -11.92 13.11
CA LEU A 775 -16.36 -11.08 11.90
C LEU A 775 -14.91 -10.74 11.50
N SER A 776 -13.97 -10.75 12.46
CA SER A 776 -12.53 -10.70 12.21
C SER A 776 -11.96 -12.12 12.26
N GLU A 777 -12.27 -12.93 11.26
CA GLU A 777 -11.99 -14.36 11.21
C GLU A 777 -10.48 -14.71 11.25
N ASP A 778 -9.66 -13.85 10.63
CA ASP A 778 -8.23 -14.06 10.42
C ASP A 778 -7.47 -14.09 11.78
N ILE A 779 -7.79 -13.19 12.71
CA ILE A 779 -7.07 -13.06 13.99
C ILE A 779 -7.19 -14.29 14.89
N PHE A 780 -8.27 -15.05 14.74
CA PHE A 780 -8.48 -16.27 15.51
C PHE A 780 -7.47 -17.36 15.15
N ALA A 781 -6.93 -17.36 13.91
CA ALA A 781 -5.82 -18.25 13.56
C ALA A 781 -4.56 -17.90 14.35
N GLY A 782 -4.28 -16.59 14.53
CA GLY A 782 -3.19 -16.11 15.38
C GLY A 782 -3.37 -16.45 16.86
N PHE A 783 -4.59 -16.32 17.39
CA PHE A 783 -4.91 -16.73 18.77
C PHE A 783 -4.70 -18.23 18.96
N ASN A 784 -5.22 -19.05 18.05
CA ASN A 784 -5.09 -20.50 18.10
C ASN A 784 -3.63 -20.95 17.97
N SER A 785 -2.85 -20.33 17.08
CA SER A 785 -1.42 -20.56 16.97
C SER A 785 -0.72 -20.29 18.31
N THR A 786 -0.96 -19.14 18.93
CA THR A 786 -0.35 -18.76 20.21
C THR A 786 -0.80 -19.66 21.37
N LEU A 787 -2.08 -20.03 21.43
CA LEU A 787 -2.63 -20.94 22.45
C LEU A 787 -2.00 -22.34 22.38
N ARG A 788 -1.56 -22.76 21.19
CA ARG A 788 -0.86 -24.02 20.94
C ARG A 788 0.66 -23.87 20.92
N GLU A 789 1.16 -22.81 21.55
CA GLU A 789 2.59 -22.51 21.69
C GLU A 789 3.34 -22.21 20.38
N GLY A 790 2.61 -21.86 19.32
CA GLY A 790 3.19 -21.29 18.11
C GLY A 790 3.83 -19.93 18.35
N ASN A 791 4.77 -19.56 17.48
CA ASN A 791 5.44 -18.26 17.49
C ASN A 791 5.13 -17.51 16.19
N VAL A 792 4.89 -16.20 16.30
CA VAL A 792 4.49 -15.35 15.18
C VAL A 792 5.53 -14.23 15.01
N THR A 793 6.25 -14.24 13.90
CA THR A 793 7.32 -13.27 13.61
C THR A 793 6.89 -12.22 12.60
N HIS A 794 7.71 -11.19 12.37
CA HIS A 794 7.45 -10.13 11.39
C HIS A 794 8.74 -9.71 10.67
N HIS A 795 8.68 -9.64 9.34
CA HIS A 795 9.79 -9.41 8.44
C HIS A 795 9.46 -8.26 7.48
N GLU A 796 10.31 -7.24 7.46
CA GLU A 796 10.08 -5.98 6.74
C GLU A 796 10.96 -5.84 5.49
N TYR A 797 11.84 -6.81 5.20
CA TYR A 797 12.65 -6.79 3.98
C TYR A 797 11.85 -7.24 2.73
N MET A 798 10.59 -7.66 2.89
CA MET A 798 9.70 -8.06 1.80
C MET A 798 8.36 -7.37 1.97
N GLN A 799 7.73 -6.92 0.88
CA GLN A 799 6.43 -6.23 0.94
C GLN A 799 5.45 -6.72 -0.14
N VAL A 800 4.16 -6.60 0.16
CA VAL A 800 3.06 -7.00 -0.75
C VAL A 800 2.15 -5.80 -0.98
N GLY A 801 1.77 -5.55 -2.24
CA GLY A 801 0.82 -4.50 -2.58
C GLY A 801 -0.59 -4.85 -2.10
N LYS A 802 -1.35 -3.86 -1.63
CA LYS A 802 -2.75 -4.00 -1.21
C LYS A 802 -3.60 -2.83 -1.69
N GLY A 803 -4.73 -3.14 -2.32
CA GLY A 803 -5.76 -2.17 -2.66
C GLY A 803 -6.63 -1.85 -1.46
N ARG A 804 -6.97 -0.57 -1.27
CA ARG A 804 -7.88 -0.12 -0.22
C ARG A 804 -8.96 0.81 -0.78
N ASP A 805 -10.09 0.81 -0.08
CA ASP A 805 -11.22 1.68 -0.37
C ASP A 805 -10.84 3.16 -0.23
N VAL A 806 -11.37 4.00 -1.12
CA VAL A 806 -10.93 5.40 -1.28
C VAL A 806 -11.99 6.44 -0.89
N GLY A 807 -13.26 6.02 -0.75
CA GLY A 807 -14.38 6.89 -0.35
C GLY A 807 -14.70 6.82 1.15
N LEU A 808 -15.23 7.90 1.72
CA LEU A 808 -15.54 8.00 3.16
C LEU A 808 -16.47 6.88 3.64
N ASN A 809 -17.55 6.60 2.89
CA ASN A 809 -18.54 5.58 3.27
C ASN A 809 -17.93 4.18 3.30
N GLN A 810 -17.13 3.83 2.29
CA GLN A 810 -16.44 2.53 2.25
C GLN A 810 -15.44 2.41 3.40
N ILE A 811 -14.62 3.44 3.63
CA ILE A 811 -13.64 3.49 4.72
C ILE A 811 -14.35 3.34 6.08
N SER A 812 -15.45 4.07 6.30
CA SER A 812 -16.20 4.02 7.56
C SER A 812 -16.85 2.65 7.79
N LEU A 813 -17.37 2.00 6.74
CA LEU A 813 -17.88 0.62 6.81
C LEU A 813 -16.76 -0.38 7.12
N PHE A 814 -15.57 -0.19 6.55
CA PHE A 814 -14.41 -1.01 6.87
C PHE A 814 -13.99 -0.84 8.34
N GLU A 815 -13.93 0.39 8.84
CA GLU A 815 -13.63 0.64 10.26
C GLU A 815 -14.71 0.10 11.20
N ALA A 816 -15.98 0.19 10.79
CA ALA A 816 -17.09 -0.43 11.50
C ALA A 816 -16.90 -1.95 11.61
N LYS A 817 -16.51 -2.62 10.51
CA LYS A 817 -16.20 -4.06 10.50
C LYS A 817 -15.14 -4.42 11.53
N ILE A 818 -14.03 -3.68 11.57
CA ILE A 818 -12.96 -3.95 12.54
C ILE A 818 -13.44 -3.70 13.98
N ALA A 819 -14.20 -2.62 14.20
CA ALA A 819 -14.72 -2.28 15.52
C ALA A 819 -15.71 -3.33 16.05
N TYR A 820 -16.62 -3.82 15.20
CA TYR A 820 -17.49 -4.96 15.49
C TYR A 820 -16.66 -6.19 15.85
N GLY A 821 -15.71 -6.57 15.00
CA GLY A 821 -14.87 -7.74 15.21
C GLY A 821 -14.05 -7.69 16.51
N ASN A 822 -13.57 -6.51 16.93
CA ASN A 822 -12.89 -6.35 18.22
C ASN A 822 -13.87 -6.41 19.41
N GLY A 823 -15.09 -5.91 19.25
CA GLY A 823 -16.16 -6.10 20.22
C GLY A 823 -16.45 -7.59 20.46
N GLU A 824 -16.49 -8.38 19.39
CA GLU A 824 -16.67 -9.83 19.49
C GLU A 824 -15.45 -10.55 20.09
N GLN A 825 -14.24 -10.13 19.74
CA GLN A 825 -13.01 -10.65 20.37
C GLN A 825 -13.04 -10.46 21.89
N THR A 826 -13.52 -9.31 22.37
CA THR A 826 -13.68 -9.02 23.80
C THR A 826 -14.57 -10.04 24.51
N LEU A 827 -15.61 -10.49 23.82
CA LEU A 827 -16.57 -11.50 24.31
C LEU A 827 -16.13 -12.94 24.02
N SER A 828 -14.99 -13.14 23.35
CA SER A 828 -14.57 -14.45 22.85
C SER A 828 -13.92 -15.32 23.93
N ARG A 829 -14.13 -16.63 23.82
CA ARG A 829 -13.45 -17.64 24.65
C ARG A 829 -11.93 -17.69 24.40
N ASP A 830 -11.50 -17.28 23.21
CA ASP A 830 -10.10 -17.35 22.80
C ASP A 830 -9.25 -16.32 23.55
N ILE A 831 -9.75 -15.08 23.68
CA ILE A 831 -9.13 -14.05 24.53
C ILE A 831 -9.13 -14.45 26.00
N TYR A 832 -10.24 -15.01 26.50
CA TYR A 832 -10.30 -15.53 27.87
C TYR A 832 -9.19 -16.57 28.14
N ARG A 833 -8.98 -17.51 27.21
CA ARG A 833 -7.91 -18.52 27.32
C ARG A 833 -6.51 -17.93 27.21
N LEU A 834 -6.30 -16.95 26.33
CA LEU A 834 -5.02 -16.26 26.21
C LEU A 834 -4.67 -15.53 27.51
N GLY A 835 -5.64 -14.86 28.14
CA GLY A 835 -5.47 -14.19 29.43
C GLY A 835 -5.02 -15.11 30.56
N HIS A 836 -5.41 -16.39 30.53
CA HIS A 836 -4.96 -17.38 31.53
C HIS A 836 -3.55 -17.95 31.25
N ARG A 837 -3.04 -17.81 30.02
CA ARG A 837 -1.74 -18.35 29.62
C ARG A 837 -0.63 -17.31 29.50
N PHE A 838 -0.98 -16.03 29.35
CA PHE A 838 -0.01 -14.95 29.32
C PHE A 838 0.50 -14.60 30.71
N ASP A 839 1.78 -14.30 30.80
CA ASP A 839 2.33 -13.58 31.95
C ASP A 839 1.78 -12.15 32.00
N PHE A 840 1.97 -11.48 33.14
CA PHE A 840 1.45 -10.14 33.38
C PHE A 840 1.82 -9.13 32.27
N PHE A 841 3.07 -9.15 31.77
CA PHE A 841 3.52 -8.20 30.76
C PHE A 841 2.97 -8.52 29.37
N ARG A 842 2.90 -9.80 28.99
CA ARG A 842 2.25 -10.21 27.74
C ARG A 842 0.75 -9.97 27.77
N MET A 843 0.11 -10.10 28.93
CA MET A 843 -1.30 -9.76 29.11
C MET A 843 -1.53 -8.25 28.94
N LEU A 844 -0.69 -7.41 29.55
CA LEU A 844 -0.72 -5.96 29.32
C LEU A 844 -0.51 -5.61 27.84
N SER A 845 0.49 -6.23 27.20
CA SER A 845 0.71 -6.10 25.76
C SER A 845 -0.56 -6.43 24.99
N CYS A 846 -1.09 -7.64 25.16
CA CYS A 846 -2.29 -8.08 24.44
C CYS A 846 -3.46 -7.13 24.66
N TYR A 847 -3.70 -6.68 25.90
CA TYR A 847 -4.77 -5.74 26.21
C TYR A 847 -4.61 -4.43 25.43
N TYR A 848 -3.51 -3.70 25.62
CA TYR A 848 -3.35 -2.36 25.02
C TYR A 848 -3.14 -2.39 23.49
N THR A 849 -2.82 -3.55 22.91
CA THR A 849 -2.62 -3.69 21.46
C THR A 849 -3.85 -4.19 20.70
N THR A 850 -4.77 -4.89 21.36
CA THR A 850 -6.00 -5.40 20.73
C THR A 850 -7.23 -4.70 21.30
N ILE A 851 -7.87 -5.30 22.29
CA ILE A 851 -9.18 -4.89 22.82
C ILE A 851 -9.10 -3.58 23.59
N GLY A 852 -8.04 -3.38 24.36
CA GLY A 852 -7.80 -2.20 25.17
C GLY A 852 -7.67 -0.93 24.34
N PHE A 853 -7.20 -1.01 23.09
CA PHE A 853 -7.18 0.14 22.18
C PHE A 853 -8.61 0.66 21.91
N TYR A 854 -9.52 -0.21 21.47
CA TYR A 854 -10.92 0.15 21.21
C TYR A 854 -11.67 0.56 22.47
N PHE A 855 -11.38 -0.11 23.59
CA PHE A 855 -11.93 0.26 24.89
C PHE A 855 -11.46 1.66 25.33
N SER A 856 -10.17 1.97 25.16
CA SER A 856 -9.60 3.29 25.47
C SER A 856 -10.18 4.37 24.57
N THR A 857 -10.35 4.10 23.28
CA THR A 857 -11.07 4.98 22.34
C THR A 857 -12.49 5.28 22.82
N MET A 858 -13.23 4.27 23.27
CA MET A 858 -14.57 4.46 23.83
C MET A 858 -14.54 5.29 25.11
N ILE A 859 -13.57 5.06 26.01
CA ILE A 859 -13.36 5.87 27.22
C ILE A 859 -13.08 7.33 26.86
N THR A 860 -12.31 7.63 25.82
CA THR A 860 -12.04 8.99 25.37
C THR A 860 -13.33 9.74 25.03
N VAL A 861 -14.24 9.12 24.27
CA VAL A 861 -15.54 9.72 23.95
C VAL A 861 -16.43 9.83 25.20
N TRP A 862 -16.47 8.80 26.05
CA TRP A 862 -17.23 8.84 27.30
C TRP A 862 -16.73 9.92 28.25
N THR A 863 -15.43 10.21 28.26
CA THR A 863 -14.83 11.29 29.06
C THR A 863 -15.42 12.64 28.66
N VAL A 864 -15.63 12.90 27.36
CA VAL A 864 -16.29 14.13 26.89
C VAL A 864 -17.72 14.23 27.40
N TYR A 865 -18.49 13.14 27.32
CA TYR A 865 -19.86 13.10 27.83
C TYR A 865 -19.92 13.28 29.35
N VAL A 866 -19.10 12.54 30.11
CA VAL A 866 -19.05 12.64 31.58
C VAL A 866 -18.59 14.04 32.01
N PHE A 867 -17.64 14.63 31.29
CA PHE A 867 -17.21 16.00 31.52
C PHE A 867 -18.36 16.99 31.30
N LEU A 868 -19.04 16.96 30.14
CA LEU A 868 -20.12 17.90 29.82
C LEU A 868 -21.33 17.73 30.74
N TYR A 869 -21.75 16.49 31.01
CA TYR A 869 -22.86 16.23 31.94
C TYR A 869 -22.49 16.59 33.39
N GLY A 870 -21.24 16.33 33.81
CA GLY A 870 -20.73 16.77 35.11
C GLY A 870 -20.75 18.28 35.25
N ARG A 871 -20.32 19.01 34.21
CA ARG A 871 -20.37 20.48 34.17
C ARG A 871 -21.78 21.03 34.18
N LEU A 872 -22.63 20.45 33.36
CA LEU A 872 -24.03 20.83 33.29
C LEU A 872 -24.75 20.58 34.63
N TYR A 873 -24.43 19.51 35.33
CA TYR A 873 -24.91 19.29 36.70
C TYR A 873 -24.46 20.41 37.66
N LEU A 874 -23.17 20.82 37.63
CA LEU A 874 -22.67 21.90 38.48
C LEU A 874 -23.37 23.23 38.20
N VAL A 875 -23.60 23.54 36.93
CA VAL A 875 -24.27 24.77 36.49
C VAL A 875 -25.76 24.74 36.85
N LEU A 876 -26.49 23.68 36.49
CA LEU A 876 -27.94 23.62 36.70
C LEU A 876 -28.33 23.42 38.18
N SER A 877 -27.45 22.90 39.02
CA SER A 877 -27.69 22.79 40.46
C SER A 877 -27.41 24.08 41.24
N GLY A 878 -26.85 25.11 40.59
CA GLY A 878 -26.40 26.35 41.22
C GLY A 878 -25.14 26.19 42.09
N LEU A 879 -24.48 25.03 42.04
CA LEU A 879 -23.26 24.75 42.78
C LEU A 879 -22.06 25.52 42.24
N ASP A 880 -22.02 25.74 40.92
CA ASP A 880 -20.95 26.52 40.27
C ASP A 880 -20.95 27.99 40.77
N GLU A 881 -22.14 28.59 40.89
CA GLU A 881 -22.33 29.93 41.46
C GLU A 881 -21.96 30.01 42.96
N GLY A 882 -22.34 28.98 43.72
CA GLY A 882 -21.99 28.86 45.15
C GLY A 882 -20.49 28.66 45.42
N LEU A 883 -19.76 28.05 44.47
CA LEU A 883 -18.30 27.89 44.54
C LEU A 883 -17.55 29.14 44.06
N ALA A 884 -18.06 29.83 43.04
CA ALA A 884 -17.46 31.03 42.47
C ALA A 884 -17.50 32.27 43.38
N THR A 885 -18.44 32.31 44.34
CA THR A 885 -18.57 33.39 45.33
C THR A 885 -17.63 33.27 46.53
N GLY A 886 -16.95 32.13 46.71
CA GLY A 886 -15.98 31.91 47.77
C GLY A 886 -14.60 32.54 47.50
N ARG A 887 -14.11 33.44 48.37
CA ARG A 887 -12.82 34.17 48.26
C ARG A 887 -11.56 33.30 48.03
N ARG A 888 -11.61 31.98 48.24
CA ARG A 888 -10.47 31.05 48.07
C ARG A 888 -10.32 30.43 46.67
N PHE A 889 -11.31 30.55 45.78
CA PHE A 889 -11.31 29.92 44.45
C PHE A 889 -11.03 30.89 43.29
N ILE A 890 -10.60 32.12 43.61
CA ILE A 890 -10.40 33.22 42.66
C ILE A 890 -9.19 32.96 41.72
N HIS A 891 -8.27 32.06 42.05
CA HIS A 891 -7.08 31.71 41.24
C HIS A 891 -6.84 30.19 41.25
N ASN A 892 -7.57 29.42 40.45
CA ASN A 892 -7.41 27.97 40.35
C ASN A 892 -6.76 27.56 39.01
N ASP A 893 -5.64 28.21 38.68
CA ASP A 893 -4.81 27.89 37.52
C ASP A 893 -4.45 26.39 37.40
N PRO A 894 -4.18 25.64 38.50
CA PRO A 894 -3.88 24.21 38.41
C PRO A 894 -5.08 23.37 37.91
N LEU A 895 -6.31 23.77 38.26
CA LEU A 895 -7.52 23.09 37.79
C LEU A 895 -7.77 23.40 36.31
N GLN A 896 -7.55 24.65 35.87
CA GLN A 896 -7.66 25.02 34.46
C GLN A 896 -6.60 24.33 33.60
N VAL A 897 -5.35 24.23 34.07
CA VAL A 897 -4.26 23.55 33.37
C VAL A 897 -4.49 22.03 33.28
N ALA A 898 -4.96 21.40 34.37
CA ALA A 898 -5.31 19.99 34.34
C ALA A 898 -6.45 19.70 33.34
N LEU A 899 -7.44 20.59 33.23
CA LEU A 899 -8.54 20.46 32.28
C LEU A 899 -8.14 20.81 30.84
N ALA A 900 -7.25 21.77 30.63
CA ALA A 900 -6.69 22.12 29.31
C ALA A 900 -5.76 21.02 28.78
N SER A 901 -5.10 20.26 29.65
CA SER A 901 -4.29 19.10 29.23
C SER A 901 -5.14 17.98 28.62
N GLN A 902 -6.44 17.91 28.97
CA GLN A 902 -7.39 16.90 28.47
C GLN A 902 -7.84 17.18 27.04
N SER A 903 -7.91 18.46 26.62
CA SER A 903 -8.35 18.83 25.27
C SER A 903 -7.28 18.60 24.20
N PHE A 904 -5.99 18.76 24.55
CA PHE A 904 -4.88 18.56 23.60
C PHE A 904 -4.65 17.09 23.23
N VAL A 905 -4.86 16.17 24.18
CA VAL A 905 -4.73 14.72 23.98
C VAL A 905 -5.87 14.16 23.09
N GLN A 906 -7.04 14.79 23.11
CA GLN A 906 -8.23 14.36 22.37
C GLN A 906 -8.16 14.62 20.86
N LEU A 907 -7.27 15.50 20.38
CA LEU A 907 -7.17 15.89 18.97
C LEU A 907 -6.38 14.91 18.08
N GLY A 908 -6.06 13.70 18.55
CA GLY A 908 -5.45 12.65 17.72
C GLY A 908 -3.97 12.88 17.33
N PHE A 909 -3.38 14.03 17.67
CA PHE A 909 -1.96 14.35 17.38
C PHE A 909 -0.98 13.29 17.90
N LEU A 910 -1.24 12.74 19.08
CA LEU A 910 -0.37 11.70 19.67
C LEU A 910 -0.46 10.36 18.93
N MET A 911 -1.59 10.08 18.30
CA MET A 911 -1.77 8.90 17.46
C MET A 911 -1.06 9.04 16.10
N ALA A 912 -0.64 10.25 15.72
CA ALA A 912 0.18 10.49 14.53
C ALA A 912 1.68 10.26 14.75
N LEU A 913 2.15 10.10 16.01
CA LEU A 913 3.58 9.90 16.31
C LEU A 913 4.18 8.65 15.63
N PRO A 914 3.56 7.45 15.70
CA PRO A 914 4.08 6.27 15.03
C PRO A 914 4.21 6.47 13.52
N MET A 915 3.21 7.13 12.92
CA MET A 915 3.16 7.44 11.49
C MET A 915 4.28 8.41 11.08
N MET A 916 4.48 9.50 11.81
CA MET A 916 5.58 10.45 11.54
C MET A 916 6.95 9.80 11.68
N MET A 917 7.14 8.94 12.68
CA MET A 917 8.39 8.21 12.86
C MET A 917 8.67 7.27 11.69
N GLU A 918 7.67 6.51 11.24
CA GLU A 918 7.85 5.57 10.13
C GLU A 918 8.13 6.29 8.80
N ILE A 919 7.37 7.34 8.47
CA ILE A 919 7.64 8.17 7.28
C ILE A 919 9.03 8.81 7.40
N GLY A 920 9.44 9.22 8.61
CA GLY A 920 10.76 9.76 8.90
C GLY A 920 11.90 8.77 8.64
N LEU A 921 11.70 7.50 8.96
CA LEU A 921 12.65 6.42 8.71
C LEU A 921 12.72 6.02 7.23
N GLU A 922 11.59 5.95 6.53
CA GLU A 922 11.57 5.50 5.13
C GLU A 922 11.90 6.61 4.13
N ARG A 923 11.35 7.82 4.33
CA ARG A 923 11.42 8.93 3.35
C ARG A 923 12.21 10.13 3.85
N GLY A 924 12.58 10.15 5.14
CA GLY A 924 13.30 11.22 5.79
C GLY A 924 12.41 12.17 6.60
N PHE A 925 12.95 12.69 7.71
CA PHE A 925 12.20 13.50 8.68
C PHE A 925 11.71 14.85 8.12
N ARG A 926 12.42 15.45 7.16
CA ARG A 926 11.96 16.69 6.49
C ARG A 926 10.68 16.44 5.68
N THR A 927 10.67 15.36 4.91
CA THR A 927 9.50 14.92 4.14
C THR A 927 8.36 14.55 5.07
N ALA A 928 8.64 13.81 6.15
CA ALA A 928 7.63 13.45 7.15
C ALA A 928 6.94 14.67 7.78
N LEU A 929 7.70 15.72 8.11
CA LEU A 929 7.14 16.97 8.64
C LEU A 929 6.29 17.70 7.58
N SER A 930 6.78 17.76 6.33
CA SER A 930 6.03 18.36 5.22
C SER A 930 4.71 17.63 4.96
N ASP A 931 4.75 16.30 4.88
CA ASP A 931 3.59 15.44 4.66
C ASP A 931 2.58 15.60 5.81
N PHE A 932 3.06 15.65 7.06
CA PHE A 932 2.20 15.88 8.21
C PHE A 932 1.46 17.22 8.13
N VAL A 933 2.15 18.31 7.76
CA VAL A 933 1.53 19.63 7.58
C VAL A 933 0.50 19.61 6.45
N LEU A 934 0.83 18.98 5.32
CA LEU A 934 -0.09 18.82 4.19
C LEU A 934 -1.35 18.03 4.58
N MET A 935 -1.21 16.94 5.33
CA MET A 935 -2.35 16.16 5.83
C MET A 935 -3.28 17.02 6.70
N GLN A 936 -2.73 17.87 7.58
CA GLN A 936 -3.56 18.77 8.40
C GLN A 936 -4.30 19.81 7.56
N LEU A 937 -3.64 20.40 6.55
CA LEU A 937 -4.28 21.33 5.61
C LEU A 937 -5.41 20.68 4.81
N GLN A 938 -5.31 19.38 4.53
CA GLN A 938 -6.35 18.59 3.86
C GLN A 938 -7.44 18.05 4.81
N LEU A 939 -7.53 18.56 6.05
CA LEU A 939 -8.54 18.21 7.05
C LEU A 939 -8.41 16.79 7.65
N ALA A 940 -7.19 16.24 7.74
CA ALA A 940 -6.96 14.93 8.38
C ALA A 940 -7.50 14.86 9.83
N SER A 941 -7.40 15.95 10.60
CA SER A 941 -7.97 16.01 11.96
C SER A 941 -9.49 15.82 11.99
N VAL A 942 -10.21 16.35 11.00
CA VAL A 942 -11.67 16.14 10.85
C VAL A 942 -11.94 14.68 10.52
N PHE A 943 -11.20 14.11 9.57
CA PHE A 943 -11.35 12.70 9.21
C PHE A 943 -11.11 11.74 10.39
N PHE A 944 -9.98 11.87 11.11
CA PHE A 944 -9.67 10.96 12.23
C PHE A 944 -10.60 11.15 13.44
N THR A 945 -11.11 12.36 13.68
CA THR A 945 -12.11 12.61 14.73
C THR A 945 -13.48 12.03 14.37
N PHE A 946 -13.83 12.02 13.08
CA PHE A 946 -15.02 11.31 12.58
C PHE A 946 -14.86 9.79 12.75
N SER A 947 -13.74 9.23 12.28
CA SER A 947 -13.37 7.81 12.46
C SER A 947 -13.47 7.33 13.93
N LEU A 948 -13.06 8.18 14.88
CA LEU A 948 -13.18 7.90 16.32
C LEU A 948 -14.63 7.62 16.75
N GLY A 949 -15.60 8.35 16.18
CA GLY A 949 -17.04 8.17 16.40
C GLY A 949 -17.54 6.83 15.87
N THR A 950 -17.15 6.46 14.65
CA THR A 950 -17.40 5.15 14.03
C THR A 950 -16.91 4.02 14.93
N LYS A 951 -15.61 4.02 15.28
CA LYS A 951 -14.98 2.97 16.10
C LYS A 951 -15.69 2.80 17.44
N THR A 952 -15.98 3.93 18.12
CA THR A 952 -16.65 3.94 19.42
C THR A 952 -18.07 3.38 19.35
N HIS A 953 -18.85 3.81 18.36
CA HIS A 953 -20.25 3.39 18.24
C HIS A 953 -20.38 1.88 18.01
N TYR A 954 -19.66 1.35 17.01
CA TYR A 954 -19.80 -0.05 16.61
C TYR A 954 -19.17 -1.02 17.62
N TYR A 955 -18.05 -0.64 18.24
CA TYR A 955 -17.47 -1.40 19.35
C TYR A 955 -18.43 -1.47 20.55
N GLY A 956 -18.99 -0.32 20.98
CA GLY A 956 -19.93 -0.25 22.09
C GLY A 956 -21.24 -1.00 21.83
N LYS A 957 -21.80 -0.89 20.61
CA LYS A 957 -23.02 -1.61 20.20
C LYS A 957 -22.86 -3.12 20.36
N THR A 958 -21.72 -3.65 19.92
CA THR A 958 -21.39 -5.09 20.04
C THR A 958 -21.31 -5.54 21.48
N LEU A 959 -20.69 -4.73 22.35
CA LEU A 959 -20.54 -5.04 23.76
C LEU A 959 -21.89 -5.07 24.51
N LEU A 960 -22.83 -4.19 24.14
CA LEU A 960 -24.12 -4.04 24.82
C LEU A 960 -25.21 -4.99 24.32
N HIS A 961 -25.30 -5.18 23.01
CA HIS A 961 -26.39 -5.91 22.39
C HIS A 961 -25.96 -7.22 21.73
N GLY A 962 -24.65 -7.39 21.47
CA GLY A 962 -24.17 -8.45 20.59
C GLY A 962 -24.65 -8.27 19.15
N GLY A 963 -24.24 -9.20 18.28
CA GLY A 963 -24.66 -9.21 16.88
C GLY A 963 -23.92 -8.17 16.02
N ALA A 964 -22.88 -8.61 15.33
CA ALA A 964 -22.28 -7.85 14.26
C ALA A 964 -22.93 -8.26 12.93
N GLU A 965 -23.71 -7.39 12.31
CA GLU A 965 -24.16 -7.60 10.93
C GLU A 965 -23.08 -7.05 10.00
N TYR A 966 -22.48 -7.92 9.17
CA TYR A 966 -21.62 -7.46 8.10
C TYR A 966 -22.42 -6.69 7.06
N ARG A 967 -21.95 -5.48 6.76
CA ARG A 967 -22.36 -4.74 5.56
C ARG A 967 -21.20 -4.82 4.58
N ALA A 968 -21.46 -5.38 3.40
CA ALA A 968 -20.43 -5.51 2.38
C ALA A 968 -19.85 -4.14 2.03
N THR A 969 -18.54 -3.97 2.21
CA THR A 969 -17.78 -2.85 1.65
C THR A 969 -17.69 -3.11 0.14
N GLY A 970 -18.51 -2.42 -0.66
CA GLY A 970 -18.39 -2.52 -2.12
C GLY A 970 -16.97 -2.15 -2.55
N ARG A 971 -16.38 -2.91 -3.47
CA ARG A 971 -14.99 -2.73 -3.97
C ARG A 971 -14.92 -2.05 -5.35
N GLY A 972 -15.90 -1.22 -5.66
CA GLY A 972 -15.91 -0.44 -6.90
C GLY A 972 -14.87 0.69 -6.88
N PHE A 973 -14.58 1.26 -8.06
CA PHE A 973 -13.89 2.55 -8.17
C PHE A 973 -14.84 3.63 -7.63
N VAL A 974 -14.62 4.17 -6.43
CA VAL A 974 -15.59 5.09 -5.80
C VAL A 974 -14.97 6.46 -5.54
N VAL A 975 -15.12 7.35 -6.52
CA VAL A 975 -15.24 8.80 -6.28
C VAL A 975 -16.66 9.22 -6.64
N PHE A 976 -17.66 8.47 -6.16
CA PHE A 976 -19.06 8.77 -6.43
C PHE A 976 -19.69 9.61 -5.33
N HIS A 977 -20.60 10.48 -5.73
CA HIS A 977 -21.44 11.25 -4.83
C HIS A 977 -22.38 10.33 -4.03
N ALA A 978 -22.37 10.45 -2.71
CA ALA A 978 -23.28 9.71 -1.83
C ALA A 978 -24.51 10.57 -1.49
N LYS A 979 -25.71 10.03 -1.76
CA LYS A 979 -26.98 10.74 -1.56
C LYS A 979 -27.26 11.01 -0.07
N PHE A 980 -27.95 12.09 0.25
CA PHE A 980 -28.31 12.45 1.64
C PHE A 980 -29.05 11.33 2.41
N ALA A 981 -29.95 10.59 1.76
CA ALA A 981 -30.64 9.46 2.39
C ALA A 981 -29.69 8.32 2.78
N GLU A 982 -28.64 8.07 2.00
CA GLU A 982 -27.61 7.07 2.32
C GLU A 982 -26.74 7.52 3.49
N ASN A 983 -26.22 8.75 3.44
CA ASN A 983 -25.42 9.32 4.52
C ASN A 983 -26.19 9.35 5.85
N TYR A 984 -27.49 9.71 5.82
CA TYR A 984 -28.33 9.65 7.01
C TYR A 984 -28.47 8.23 7.57
N ARG A 985 -28.74 7.23 6.73
CA ARG A 985 -28.87 5.84 7.15
C ARG A 985 -27.59 5.28 7.77
N LEU A 986 -26.43 5.69 7.26
CA LEU A 986 -25.12 5.25 7.77
C LEU A 986 -24.70 5.97 9.07
N TYR A 987 -24.96 7.28 9.17
CA TYR A 987 -24.36 8.11 10.22
C TYR A 987 -25.31 8.65 11.30
N SER A 988 -26.63 8.46 11.16
CA SER A 988 -27.62 9.02 12.09
C SER A 988 -27.35 8.64 13.56
N ARG A 989 -27.28 7.34 13.89
CA ARG A 989 -27.06 6.87 15.28
C ARG A 989 -25.60 6.94 15.74
N SER A 990 -24.67 6.80 14.81
CA SER A 990 -23.23 6.75 15.12
C SER A 990 -22.66 8.15 15.38
N HIS A 991 -23.12 9.16 14.63
CA HIS A 991 -22.58 10.53 14.63
C HIS A 991 -23.67 11.60 14.84
N PHE A 992 -24.67 11.71 13.97
CA PHE A 992 -25.55 12.90 13.94
C PHE A 992 -26.32 13.13 15.24
N VAL A 993 -26.99 12.08 15.75
CA VAL A 993 -27.73 12.18 17.02
C VAL A 993 -26.80 12.56 18.18
N LYS A 994 -25.61 11.98 18.23
CA LYS A 994 -24.61 12.25 19.26
C LYS A 994 -24.02 13.65 19.14
N GLY A 995 -23.75 14.11 17.91
CA GLY A 995 -23.25 15.45 17.63
C GLY A 995 -24.27 16.52 18.01
N ILE A 996 -25.56 16.32 17.69
CA ILE A 996 -26.65 17.21 18.11
C ILE A 996 -26.78 17.22 19.64
N GLU A 997 -26.72 16.06 20.30
CA GLU A 997 -26.74 15.96 21.77
C GLU A 997 -25.62 16.80 22.41
N LEU A 998 -24.37 16.63 21.94
CA LEU A 998 -23.23 17.38 22.44
C LEU A 998 -23.31 18.88 22.12
N MET A 999 -23.81 19.24 20.93
CA MET A 999 -24.05 20.63 20.54
C MET A 999 -25.03 21.31 21.51
N ILE A 1000 -26.15 20.65 21.82
CA ILE A 1000 -27.15 21.15 22.76
C ILE A 1000 -26.54 21.30 24.16
N LEU A 1001 -25.75 20.32 24.62
CA LEU A 1001 -25.08 20.39 25.92
C LEU A 1001 -24.10 21.57 25.99
N LEU A 1002 -23.33 21.82 24.94
CA LEU A 1002 -22.40 22.95 24.85
C LEU A 1002 -23.13 24.30 24.84
N ILE A 1003 -24.22 24.42 24.08
CA ILE A 1003 -25.05 25.64 24.05
C ILE A 1003 -25.64 25.92 25.44
N VAL A 1004 -26.16 24.90 26.12
CA VAL A 1004 -26.70 25.08 27.48
C VAL A 1004 -25.59 25.43 28.47
N PHE A 1005 -24.41 24.82 28.34
CA PHE A 1005 -23.25 25.19 29.14
C PHE A 1005 -22.83 26.65 28.92
N GLU A 1006 -22.88 27.15 27.68
CA GLU A 1006 -22.57 28.54 27.34
C GLU A 1006 -23.61 29.54 27.89
N ILE A 1007 -24.90 29.19 27.82
CA ILE A 1007 -26.00 30.08 28.28
C ILE A 1007 -26.03 30.20 29.80
N PHE A 1008 -25.89 29.08 30.52
CA PHE A 1008 -26.07 29.04 31.98
C PHE A 1008 -24.75 29.06 32.76
N GLY A 1009 -23.61 28.76 32.13
CA GLY A 1009 -22.32 28.82 32.79
C GLY A 1009 -21.90 30.26 33.08
N GLN A 1010 -21.71 30.62 34.35
CA GLN A 1010 -21.04 31.87 34.68
C GLN A 1010 -19.54 31.70 34.43
N SER A 1011 -19.09 32.21 33.28
CA SER A 1011 -17.76 32.05 32.72
C SER A 1011 -16.65 32.05 33.79
N TYR A 1012 -15.80 31.02 33.72
CA TYR A 1012 -14.37 31.18 34.04
C TYR A 1012 -13.94 32.51 33.43
N ARG A 1013 -13.52 33.47 34.27
CA ARG A 1013 -13.55 34.91 33.97
C ARG A 1013 -12.64 35.38 32.81
N GLY A 1014 -12.09 34.47 32.00
CA GLY A 1014 -11.39 34.76 30.76
C GLY A 1014 -11.94 33.96 29.58
N ALA A 1015 -12.30 34.67 28.50
CA ALA A 1015 -12.70 34.07 27.22
C ALA A 1015 -11.69 33.04 26.69
N ILE A 1016 -10.40 33.27 26.94
CA ILE A 1016 -9.30 32.38 26.56
C ILE A 1016 -9.43 31.01 27.22
N ALA A 1017 -9.71 30.94 28.53
CA ALA A 1017 -9.82 29.68 29.25
C ALA A 1017 -11.05 28.87 28.81
N TYR A 1018 -12.17 29.53 28.55
CA TYR A 1018 -13.36 28.89 27.98
C TYR A 1018 -13.05 28.27 26.61
N ILE A 1019 -12.44 29.05 25.71
CA ILE A 1019 -12.08 28.61 24.36
C ILE A 1019 -11.13 27.40 24.42
N PHE A 1020 -10.08 27.45 25.26
CA PHE A 1020 -9.13 26.32 25.37
C PHE A 1020 -9.77 25.02 25.86
N ILE A 1021 -10.83 25.10 26.68
CA ILE A 1021 -11.54 23.93 27.21
C ILE A 1021 -12.55 23.39 26.20
N THR A 1022 -13.37 24.27 25.59
CA THR A 1022 -14.51 23.85 24.77
C THR A 1022 -14.19 23.69 23.29
N PHE A 1023 -13.08 24.25 22.78
CA PHE A 1023 -12.71 24.18 21.36
C PHE A 1023 -12.65 22.74 20.84
N SER A 1024 -12.03 21.82 21.59
CA SER A 1024 -11.95 20.40 21.21
C SER A 1024 -13.32 19.73 21.08
N MET A 1025 -14.29 20.11 21.92
CA MET A 1025 -15.64 19.55 21.92
C MET A 1025 -16.47 20.13 20.77
N TRP A 1026 -16.36 21.44 20.53
CA TRP A 1026 -16.96 22.09 19.37
C TRP A 1026 -16.39 21.52 18.06
N PHE A 1027 -15.08 21.30 18.00
CA PHE A 1027 -14.44 20.65 16.87
C PHE A 1027 -14.98 19.23 16.62
N MET A 1028 -15.19 18.44 17.67
CA MET A 1028 -15.80 17.11 17.58
C MET A 1028 -17.25 17.17 17.07
N VAL A 1029 -18.05 18.12 17.56
CA VAL A 1029 -19.44 18.36 17.10
C VAL A 1029 -19.48 18.70 15.63
N VAL A 1030 -18.72 19.71 15.20
CA VAL A 1030 -18.67 20.15 13.79
C VAL A 1030 -18.23 18.99 12.90
N THR A 1031 -17.22 18.24 13.32
CA THR A 1031 -16.73 17.08 12.58
C THR A 1031 -17.81 16.01 12.41
N TRP A 1032 -18.49 15.60 13.49
CA TRP A 1032 -19.50 14.54 13.44
C TRP A 1032 -20.74 14.91 12.62
N LEU A 1033 -21.09 16.20 12.55
CA LEU A 1033 -22.22 16.67 11.77
C LEU A 1033 -21.89 16.89 10.30
N PHE A 1034 -20.70 17.39 9.98
CA PHE A 1034 -20.41 17.90 8.64
C PHE A 1034 -19.42 17.07 7.82
N ALA A 1035 -18.63 16.17 8.42
CA ALA A 1035 -17.62 15.39 7.68
C ALA A 1035 -18.20 14.58 6.49
N PRO A 1036 -19.37 13.92 6.59
CA PRO A 1036 -19.97 13.22 5.46
C PRO A 1036 -20.29 14.10 4.26
N PHE A 1037 -20.50 15.40 4.48
CA PHE A 1037 -20.80 16.36 3.42
C PHE A 1037 -19.52 17.02 2.90
N LEU A 1038 -18.57 17.35 3.79
CA LEU A 1038 -17.28 17.94 3.44
C LEU A 1038 -16.45 17.04 2.52
N PHE A 1039 -16.48 15.72 2.75
CA PHE A 1039 -15.73 14.73 1.98
C PHE A 1039 -16.56 14.04 0.91
N ASN A 1040 -17.77 14.53 0.61
CA ASN A 1040 -18.61 14.01 -0.46
C ASN A 1040 -18.19 14.65 -1.80
N PRO A 1041 -17.79 13.88 -2.83
CA PRO A 1041 -17.55 14.42 -4.16
C PRO A 1041 -18.77 15.21 -4.66
N SER A 1042 -18.56 16.38 -5.27
CA SER A 1042 -19.63 17.31 -5.67
C SER A 1042 -20.65 17.69 -4.58
N GLY A 1043 -20.31 17.52 -3.29
CA GLY A 1043 -21.24 17.79 -2.17
C GLY A 1043 -21.70 19.25 -2.05
N PHE A 1044 -21.03 20.18 -2.72
CA PHE A 1044 -21.37 21.61 -2.73
C PHE A 1044 -22.05 22.07 -4.03
N GLU A 1045 -22.31 21.16 -4.96
CA GLU A 1045 -22.99 21.47 -6.21
C GLU A 1045 -24.49 21.66 -5.96
N TRP A 1046 -25.02 22.84 -6.30
CA TRP A 1046 -26.40 23.20 -5.95
C TRP A 1046 -27.44 22.25 -6.55
N GLN A 1047 -27.28 21.83 -7.80
CA GLN A 1047 -28.23 20.94 -8.46
C GLN A 1047 -28.31 19.59 -7.73
N LYS A 1048 -27.16 18.99 -7.39
CA LYS A 1048 -27.12 17.74 -6.63
C LYS A 1048 -27.72 17.87 -5.24
N ILE A 1049 -27.45 18.98 -4.54
CA ILE A 1049 -28.05 19.24 -3.22
C ILE A 1049 -29.58 19.24 -3.30
N VAL A 1050 -30.15 19.84 -4.34
CA VAL A 1050 -31.60 19.85 -4.56
C VAL A 1050 -32.10 18.43 -4.84
N ASP A 1051 -31.45 17.68 -5.73
CA ASP A 1051 -31.84 16.32 -6.06
C ASP A 1051 -31.78 15.39 -4.85
N ASP A 1052 -30.69 15.45 -4.08
CA ASP A 1052 -30.49 14.73 -2.82
C ASP A 1052 -31.54 15.08 -1.76
N TRP A 1053 -31.89 16.37 -1.65
CA TRP A 1053 -32.94 16.81 -0.74
C TRP A 1053 -34.30 16.26 -1.16
N THR A 1054 -34.59 16.19 -2.47
CA THR A 1054 -35.83 15.57 -2.95
C THR A 1054 -35.86 14.07 -2.70
N ASP A 1055 -34.74 13.37 -2.89
CA ASP A 1055 -34.60 11.93 -2.59
C ASP A 1055 -34.79 11.66 -1.10
N TRP A 1056 -34.12 12.43 -0.24
CA TRP A 1056 -34.26 12.34 1.20
C TRP A 1056 -35.71 12.61 1.66
N ASN A 1057 -36.38 13.61 1.09
CA ASN A 1057 -37.80 13.88 1.39
C ASN A 1057 -38.73 12.76 0.92
N LYS A 1058 -38.44 12.10 -0.21
CA LYS A 1058 -39.19 10.91 -0.65
C LYS A 1058 -38.97 9.76 0.33
N TRP A 1059 -37.73 9.51 0.74
CA TRP A 1059 -37.39 8.44 1.68
C TRP A 1059 -38.02 8.63 3.07
N ILE A 1060 -38.00 9.85 3.63
CA ILE A 1060 -38.58 10.16 4.95
C ILE A 1060 -40.12 10.10 4.95
N SER A 1061 -40.75 10.43 3.82
CA SER A 1061 -42.21 10.46 3.70
C SER A 1061 -42.83 9.10 3.35
N ASN A 1062 -42.03 8.16 2.83
CA ASN A 1062 -42.50 6.84 2.43
C ASN A 1062 -42.77 5.94 3.64
N ARG A 1063 -43.98 5.39 3.74
CA ARG A 1063 -44.35 4.47 4.82
C ARG A 1063 -43.73 3.09 4.59
N GLY A 1064 -43.30 2.48 5.69
CA GLY A 1064 -42.74 1.14 5.69
C GLY A 1064 -43.82 0.06 5.59
N GLY A 1065 -43.39 -1.19 5.64
CA GLY A 1065 -44.25 -2.36 5.62
C GLY A 1065 -43.44 -3.65 5.51
N ILE A 1066 -44.10 -4.79 5.73
CA ILE A 1066 -43.47 -6.11 5.62
C ILE A 1066 -42.91 -6.29 4.19
N GLY A 1067 -41.59 -6.45 4.07
CA GLY A 1067 -40.89 -6.66 2.79
C GLY A 1067 -40.40 -5.37 2.10
N VAL A 1068 -40.66 -4.17 2.63
CA VAL A 1068 -40.11 -2.92 2.09
C VAL A 1068 -38.67 -2.74 2.57
N SER A 1069 -37.72 -2.60 1.63
CA SER A 1069 -36.31 -2.42 1.93
C SER A 1069 -36.04 -1.14 2.74
N PRO A 1070 -35.13 -1.17 3.76
CA PRO A 1070 -34.70 0.02 4.51
C PRO A 1070 -34.25 1.20 3.65
N ASP A 1071 -33.76 0.91 2.45
CA ASP A 1071 -33.23 1.90 1.52
C ASP A 1071 -34.32 2.76 0.87
N LYS A 1072 -35.58 2.32 0.95
CA LYS A 1072 -36.73 2.98 0.32
C LYS A 1072 -37.70 3.63 1.31
N SER A 1073 -37.59 3.34 2.61
CA SER A 1073 -38.47 3.89 3.64
C SER A 1073 -37.75 4.10 4.97
N TRP A 1074 -37.97 5.27 5.57
CA TRP A 1074 -37.49 5.60 6.91
C TRP A 1074 -38.04 4.67 7.99
N GLU A 1075 -39.32 4.27 7.89
CA GLU A 1075 -39.95 3.41 8.91
C GLU A 1075 -39.30 2.02 8.94
N SER A 1076 -39.08 1.39 7.78
CA SER A 1076 -38.36 0.12 7.69
C SER A 1076 -36.90 0.22 8.18
N TRP A 1077 -36.22 1.34 7.89
CA TRP A 1077 -34.88 1.60 8.41
C TRP A 1077 -34.88 1.76 9.94
N TRP A 1078 -35.83 2.52 10.48
CA TRP A 1078 -35.98 2.75 11.92
C TRP A 1078 -36.21 1.43 12.67
N GLU A 1079 -37.08 0.56 12.14
CA GLU A 1079 -37.33 -0.77 12.70
C GLU A 1079 -36.07 -1.64 12.68
N LYS A 1080 -35.33 -1.66 11.57
CA LYS A 1080 -34.06 -2.39 11.45
C LYS A 1080 -33.02 -1.89 12.45
N GLU A 1081 -32.88 -0.57 12.61
CA GLU A 1081 -31.90 0.00 13.54
C GLU A 1081 -32.23 -0.29 15.03
N HIS A 1082 -33.50 -0.54 15.37
CA HIS A 1082 -33.92 -0.92 16.73
C HIS A 1082 -33.99 -2.44 16.96
N GLU A 1083 -33.82 -3.24 15.92
CA GLU A 1083 -33.85 -4.70 16.02
C GLU A 1083 -32.88 -5.27 17.08
N PRO A 1084 -31.62 -4.79 17.21
CA PRO A 1084 -30.70 -5.31 18.22
C PRO A 1084 -31.20 -5.13 19.67
N LEU A 1085 -32.03 -4.11 19.93
CA LEU A 1085 -32.58 -3.87 21.27
C LEU A 1085 -33.57 -4.96 21.69
N LYS A 1086 -34.26 -5.59 20.72
CA LYS A 1086 -35.23 -6.69 20.99
C LYS A 1086 -34.53 -7.94 21.54
N TYR A 1087 -33.27 -8.15 21.17
CA TYR A 1087 -32.47 -9.32 21.55
C TYR A 1087 -31.45 -9.02 22.66
N SER A 1088 -31.47 -7.80 23.21
CA SER A 1088 -30.55 -7.36 24.26
C SER A 1088 -30.77 -8.12 25.57
N GLY A 1089 -29.69 -8.53 26.23
CA GLY A 1089 -29.75 -9.17 27.55
C GLY A 1089 -30.15 -8.19 28.66
N LYS A 1090 -30.61 -8.70 29.82
CA LYS A 1090 -31.08 -7.89 30.96
C LYS A 1090 -30.12 -6.75 31.36
N ARG A 1091 -28.80 -7.01 31.34
CA ARG A 1091 -27.77 -6.01 31.68
C ARG A 1091 -27.70 -4.88 30.64
N GLY A 1092 -27.76 -5.22 29.36
CA GLY A 1092 -27.79 -4.25 28.27
C GLY A 1092 -29.05 -3.38 28.34
N THR A 1093 -30.21 -3.98 28.60
CA THR A 1093 -31.47 -3.23 28.80
C THR A 1093 -31.39 -2.27 29.97
N VAL A 1094 -30.87 -2.70 31.12
CA VAL A 1094 -30.70 -1.81 32.29
C VAL A 1094 -29.76 -0.65 31.96
N LEU A 1095 -28.65 -0.91 31.27
CA LEU A 1095 -27.74 0.16 30.88
C LEU A 1095 -28.39 1.16 29.92
N GLU A 1096 -29.15 0.69 28.93
CA GLU A 1096 -29.91 1.55 28.02
C GLU A 1096 -30.94 2.42 28.77
N ILE A 1097 -31.63 1.86 29.76
CA ILE A 1097 -32.54 2.63 30.62
C ILE A 1097 -31.77 3.71 31.38
N VAL A 1098 -30.65 3.36 32.01
CA VAL A 1098 -29.80 4.33 32.74
C VAL A 1098 -29.30 5.43 31.79
N LEU A 1099 -28.85 5.05 30.60
CA LEU A 1099 -28.40 5.97 29.57
C LEU A 1099 -29.56 6.87 29.10
N ALA A 1100 -30.79 6.38 28.98
CA ALA A 1100 -31.94 7.17 28.59
C ALA A 1100 -32.42 8.12 29.71
N VAL A 1101 -32.32 7.71 30.99
CA VAL A 1101 -32.69 8.51 32.16
C VAL A 1101 -31.94 9.84 32.21
N ARG A 1102 -30.73 9.92 31.63
CA ARG A 1102 -29.94 11.16 31.58
C ARG A 1102 -30.69 12.34 30.94
N PHE A 1103 -31.53 12.07 29.94
CA PHE A 1103 -32.31 13.10 29.26
C PHE A 1103 -33.40 13.69 30.17
N PHE A 1104 -33.98 12.88 31.05
CA PHE A 1104 -35.00 13.33 32.01
C PHE A 1104 -34.40 14.25 33.07
N ILE A 1105 -33.22 13.90 33.60
CA ILE A 1105 -32.48 14.71 34.58
C ILE A 1105 -32.09 16.07 33.98
N TYR A 1106 -31.61 16.06 32.73
CA TYR A 1106 -31.29 17.27 31.97
C TYR A 1106 -32.51 18.17 31.77
N GLN A 1107 -33.63 17.59 31.33
CA GLN A 1107 -34.87 18.33 31.11
C GLN A 1107 -35.40 18.96 32.41
N TYR A 1108 -35.30 18.25 33.55
CA TYR A 1108 -35.67 18.80 34.85
C TYR A 1108 -34.83 20.05 35.17
N GLY A 1109 -33.51 19.96 35.00
CA GLY A 1109 -32.61 21.08 35.24
C GLY A 1109 -32.91 22.30 34.37
N LEU A 1110 -33.27 22.12 33.10
CA LEU A 1110 -33.70 23.23 32.24
C LEU A 1110 -35.03 23.85 32.70
N VAL A 1111 -36.04 23.03 32.97
CA VAL A 1111 -37.36 23.51 33.43
C VAL A 1111 -37.23 24.28 34.75
N TYR A 1112 -36.33 23.85 35.62
CA TYR A 1112 -36.02 24.51 36.89
C TYR A 1112 -35.48 25.94 36.71
N HIS A 1113 -34.66 26.18 35.68
CA HIS A 1113 -34.05 27.50 35.39
C HIS A 1113 -34.91 28.43 34.53
N LEU A 1114 -35.90 27.89 33.81
CA LEU A 1114 -36.79 28.67 32.94
C LEU A 1114 -37.77 29.59 33.69
N ASN A 1115 -37.79 29.59 35.03
CA ASN A 1115 -38.64 30.45 35.88
C ASN A 1115 -40.12 30.53 35.44
N ILE A 1116 -40.67 29.41 34.93
CA ILE A 1116 -42.00 29.33 34.30
C ILE A 1116 -43.11 29.73 35.28
N THR A 1117 -42.93 29.45 36.57
CA THR A 1117 -43.79 29.95 37.65
C THR A 1117 -42.93 30.78 38.59
N LYS A 1118 -43.06 32.11 38.53
CA LYS A 1118 -42.19 33.10 39.19
C LYS A 1118 -41.83 32.84 40.66
N HIS A 1119 -42.59 32.01 41.39
CA HIS A 1119 -42.41 31.77 42.82
C HIS A 1119 -42.30 30.28 43.25
N THR A 1120 -42.52 29.30 42.38
CA THR A 1120 -42.58 27.87 42.78
C THR A 1120 -41.66 26.99 41.93
N LYS A 1121 -40.61 26.45 42.54
CA LYS A 1121 -39.64 25.57 41.86
C LYS A 1121 -39.81 24.09 42.24
N SER A 1122 -41.05 23.60 42.24
CA SER A 1122 -41.36 22.23 42.67
C SER A 1122 -41.32 21.21 41.52
N VAL A 1123 -41.02 19.93 41.81
CA VAL A 1123 -41.12 18.78 40.89
C VAL A 1123 -42.47 18.74 40.17
N LEU A 1124 -43.55 19.24 40.80
CA LEU A 1124 -44.87 19.38 40.18
C LEU A 1124 -44.86 20.20 38.89
N VAL A 1125 -44.03 21.24 38.79
CA VAL A 1125 -43.87 22.06 37.57
C VAL A 1125 -43.23 21.24 36.45
N TYR A 1126 -42.26 20.38 36.79
CA TYR A 1126 -41.68 19.44 35.84
C TYR A 1126 -42.69 18.39 35.36
N CYS A 1127 -43.48 17.80 36.26
CA CYS A 1127 -44.57 16.89 35.87
C CYS A 1127 -45.62 17.56 34.98
N LEU A 1128 -45.98 18.82 35.26
CA LEU A 1128 -46.89 19.62 34.42
C LEU A 1128 -46.31 19.90 33.03
N SER A 1129 -44.99 20.12 32.92
CA SER A 1129 -44.33 20.30 31.62
C SER A 1129 -44.50 19.08 30.69
N TRP A 1130 -44.52 17.87 31.25
CA TRP A 1130 -44.80 16.64 30.50
C TRP A 1130 -46.24 16.57 30.00
N VAL A 1131 -47.21 17.03 30.78
CA VAL A 1131 -48.62 17.11 30.34
C VAL A 1131 -48.76 18.00 29.12
N VAL A 1132 -48.04 19.13 29.07
CA VAL A 1132 -48.00 20.02 27.90
C VAL A 1132 -47.36 19.32 26.69
N ILE A 1133 -46.25 18.59 26.87
CA ILE A 1133 -45.62 17.83 25.79
C ILE A 1133 -46.56 16.75 25.26
N PHE A 1134 -47.21 15.98 26.13
CA PHE A 1134 -48.20 14.97 25.74
C PHE A 1134 -49.39 15.59 25.01
N PHE A 1135 -49.87 16.76 25.47
CA PHE A 1135 -50.92 17.51 24.80
C PHE A 1135 -50.48 17.95 23.38
N ILE A 1136 -49.26 18.49 23.22
CA ILE A 1136 -48.72 18.86 21.90
C ILE A 1136 -48.61 17.64 20.99
N LEU A 1137 -48.10 16.50 21.49
CA LEU A 1137 -48.01 15.26 20.72
C LEU A 1137 -49.39 14.72 20.32
N LEU A 1138 -50.38 14.80 21.22
CA LEU A 1138 -51.76 14.46 20.95
C LEU A 1138 -52.37 15.39 19.90
N VAL A 1139 -52.14 16.71 19.99
CA VAL A 1139 -52.59 17.69 18.99
C VAL A 1139 -51.93 17.41 17.65
N MET A 1140 -50.62 17.16 17.58
CA MET A 1140 -49.95 16.82 16.33
C MET A 1140 -50.47 15.50 15.73
N LYS A 1141 -50.74 14.49 16.58
CA LYS A 1141 -51.35 13.23 16.15
C LYS A 1141 -52.78 13.44 15.66
N ALA A 1142 -53.57 14.25 16.36
CA ALA A 1142 -54.93 14.62 15.98
C ALA A 1142 -54.96 15.43 14.67
N VAL A 1143 -54.03 16.36 14.48
CA VAL A 1143 -53.84 17.12 13.23
C VAL A 1143 -53.38 16.20 12.11
N SER A 1144 -52.48 15.25 12.35
CA SER A 1144 -52.03 14.27 11.33
C SER A 1144 -53.16 13.33 10.91
N VAL A 1145 -53.93 12.81 11.87
CA VAL A 1145 -55.12 11.99 11.62
C VAL A 1145 -56.22 12.81 10.94
N GLY A 1146 -56.43 14.05 11.37
CA GLY A 1146 -57.34 15.02 10.77
C GLY A 1146 -56.96 15.32 9.33
N ARG A 1147 -55.69 15.62 9.06
CA ARG A 1147 -55.16 15.85 7.71
C ARG A 1147 -55.35 14.64 6.81
N ARG A 1148 -55.24 13.40 7.32
CA ARG A 1148 -55.57 12.18 6.57
C ARG A 1148 -57.06 12.05 6.27
N LYS A 1149 -57.93 12.30 7.25
CA LYS A 1149 -59.40 12.24 7.08
C LYS A 1149 -59.89 13.32 6.12
N PHE A 1150 -59.49 14.57 6.35
CA PHE A 1150 -59.84 15.71 5.49
C PHE A 1150 -59.19 15.61 4.10
N SER A 1151 -57.95 15.11 3.95
CA SER A 1151 -57.32 14.90 2.63
C SER A 1151 -58.01 13.81 1.81
N ALA A 1152 -58.47 12.73 2.45
CA ALA A 1152 -59.20 11.65 1.77
C ALA A 1152 -60.62 12.09 1.37
N GLU A 1153 -61.32 12.82 2.25
CA GLU A 1153 -62.64 13.38 1.96
C GLU A 1153 -62.59 14.50 0.91
N PHE A 1154 -61.59 15.39 0.96
CA PHE A 1154 -61.41 16.43 -0.08
C PHE A 1154 -61.01 15.86 -1.43
N GLN A 1155 -60.18 14.80 -1.49
CA GLN A 1155 -59.89 14.11 -2.76
C GLN A 1155 -61.12 13.43 -3.36
N LEU A 1156 -62.03 12.92 -2.52
CA LEU A 1156 -63.29 12.33 -2.97
C LEU A 1156 -64.23 13.40 -3.54
N VAL A 1157 -64.32 14.55 -2.88
CA VAL A 1157 -65.10 15.72 -3.35
C VAL A 1157 -64.49 16.32 -4.63
N PHE A 1158 -63.17 16.40 -4.75
CA PHE A 1158 -62.49 16.89 -5.96
C PHE A 1158 -62.60 15.94 -7.15
N ARG A 1159 -62.75 14.62 -6.91
CA ARG A 1159 -63.06 13.61 -7.94
C ARG A 1159 -64.54 13.54 -8.31
N LEU A 1160 -65.42 14.11 -7.49
CA LEU A 1160 -66.85 14.26 -7.79
C LEU A 1160 -67.17 15.59 -8.48
N LEU A 1161 -66.29 16.59 -8.36
CA LEU A 1161 -66.38 17.91 -9.00
C LEU A 1161 -65.55 18.05 -10.29
N LYS A 1162 -64.78 17.02 -10.66
CA LYS A 1162 -64.06 16.92 -11.94
C LYS A 1162 -64.66 15.76 -12.73
#